data_AF-A0A7C7UZ13-F1
#
_entry.id   AF-A0A7C7UZ13-F1
#
_cell.length_a   1.000
_cell.length_b   1.000
_cell.length_c   1.000
_cell.angle_alpha   90.00
_cell.angle_beta   90.00
_cell.angle_gamma   90.00
#
_symmetry.space_group_name_H-M   'P 1'
#
loop_
_entity.id
_entity.type
_entity.pdbx_description
1 polymer ?
#
loop_
_entity_poly.entity_id
_entity_poly.type
_entity_poly.pdbx_seq_one_letter_code
_entity_poly.pdbx_strand_id
1 'polypeptide(L)'
;MGQWQALGGRGTYVLGLRLLSAGAGVCLLYAAEVDGNWDVYAVGCSAEGPASPIRVTSDPAVDVKPAGAWYDGTLWVAWESNRGDGRRVFVAPISRGRAGEPVALSAPGFSSYDPSLAVLQSGRVCVAWHSFREHNYDIYLRRTDGPSAWAPEERLTRAPTIDRHPVLVAREDELWLIYENALVDLYHVGRTNRRRVIVTRVEPTGLTTPMAKPSPFGPRSEGASATFDPQGRLWLSFLRPRPPRAGWDAFVTCLAGDRWTEAEPVSARKGMDRPVPIAFDGARLVMAVQNDDIPRSWSDVDRTLEAASDVFLTSIDGQTAPPARRPVPMEPLTEPEEPFEAAELRVARGEDLPTPTITYKGQTLKLFFGNLHEHTEISVCNRLGDQSVDESYQHMRDLTRYDFACATDHGYNINPYFWSYLGKLARANHDPGRFLTFLAEEWTSSFEEYSTEHPYGFYGHRNLIFADPYFPRWWNARNRQTPAEVWEELRQMNADFIHIPHQLADTGNVPTDWNFTDEVAQPVAEIFQTRGSYEYKGTLREARRSTPGPGYFLQDAWARGIVIGVIAAPDHGGGYGKACVYATELTREAILDAIRARHCYGTTAAKIVLDVRVDGHLMGETIRRPAGRTVEVQVRVRAPVTIDRVEICRNNQFIYTTSPEGTSAEFTFVDRQPLSGRSYYYVRVVQEDEEIAWSSPVWFGAK
;
A
#
# COMPACT_ATOMS: atom_id res chain seq x y z
N MET A 1 -24.94 26.53 21.41
CA MET A 1 -24.38 26.19 20.08
C MET A 1 -25.21 25.04 19.53
N GLY A 2 -25.76 25.18 18.33
CA GLY A 2 -26.58 24.11 17.71
C GLY A 2 -25.72 22.92 17.28
N GLN A 3 -26.37 21.78 17.01
CA GLN A 3 -25.74 20.67 16.28
C GLN A 3 -25.84 20.95 14.80
N TRP A 4 -24.70 20.97 14.10
CA TRP A 4 -24.63 21.22 12.66
C TRP A 4 -23.96 20.03 11.97
N GLN A 5 -24.45 19.67 10.79
CA GLN A 5 -23.82 18.69 9.92
C GLN A 5 -23.26 19.40 8.68
N ALA A 6 -21.94 19.47 8.57
CA ALA A 6 -21.25 20.12 7.44
C ALA A 6 -21.01 19.17 6.25
N LEU A 7 -20.93 17.86 6.51
CA LEU A 7 -20.66 16.82 5.52
C LEU A 7 -21.20 15.46 5.99
N GLY A 8 -21.20 14.48 5.08
CA GLY A 8 -21.64 13.11 5.34
C GLY A 8 -23.09 12.86 4.96
N GLY A 9 -23.49 11.60 5.02
CA GLY A 9 -24.76 11.12 4.51
C GLY A 9 -24.64 9.68 4.03
N ARG A 10 -25.77 9.01 3.80
CA ARG A 10 -25.75 7.64 3.28
C ARG A 10 -25.15 7.64 1.87
N GLY A 11 -24.16 6.78 1.63
CA GLY A 11 -23.49 6.68 0.33
C GLY A 11 -22.43 7.74 0.07
N THR A 12 -22.09 8.59 1.05
CA THR A 12 -21.00 9.55 0.94
C THR A 12 -19.79 9.08 1.75
N TYR A 13 -18.66 8.90 1.08
CA TYR A 13 -17.40 8.54 1.73
C TYR A 13 -16.46 9.73 1.74
N VAL A 14 -15.73 9.93 2.84
CA VAL A 14 -14.88 11.12 3.01
C VAL A 14 -13.46 10.71 3.40
N LEU A 15 -12.49 11.43 2.83
CA LEU A 15 -11.06 11.34 3.11
C LEU A 15 -10.42 12.73 3.20
N GLY A 16 -9.23 12.78 3.80
CA GLY A 16 -8.36 13.97 3.73
C GLY A 16 -8.97 15.23 4.35
N LEU A 17 -9.70 15.10 5.47
CA LEU A 17 -10.24 16.28 6.15
C LEU A 17 -9.10 17.21 6.59
N ARG A 18 -9.23 18.51 6.30
CA ARG A 18 -8.32 19.57 6.74
C ARG A 18 -9.12 20.77 7.20
N LEU A 19 -8.72 21.35 8.32
CA LEU A 19 -9.24 22.64 8.79
C LEU A 19 -8.15 23.69 8.64
N LEU A 20 -8.51 24.84 8.10
CA LEU A 20 -7.61 25.97 7.92
C LEU A 20 -8.30 27.28 8.30
N SER A 21 -7.53 28.26 8.77
CA SER A 21 -8.03 29.60 9.04
C SER A 21 -8.35 30.31 7.72
N ALA A 22 -9.55 30.89 7.61
CA ALA A 22 -10.02 31.56 6.40
C ALA A 22 -10.69 32.89 6.76
N GLY A 23 -9.94 33.98 6.67
CA GLY A 23 -10.39 35.31 7.07
C GLY A 23 -10.71 35.36 8.56
N ALA A 24 -11.97 35.68 8.89
CA ALA A 24 -12.46 35.70 10.28
C ALA A 24 -13.08 34.36 10.74
N GLY A 25 -13.13 33.35 9.87
CA GLY A 25 -13.70 32.04 10.15
C GLY A 25 -12.72 30.90 9.88
N VAL A 26 -13.26 29.69 9.74
CA VAL A 26 -12.48 28.51 9.34
C VAL A 26 -13.04 27.92 8.06
N CYS A 27 -12.20 27.26 7.28
CA CYS A 27 -12.62 26.46 6.15
C CYS A 27 -12.27 25.00 6.39
N LEU A 28 -13.22 24.12 6.11
CA LEU A 28 -13.06 22.68 6.08
C LEU A 28 -12.88 22.22 4.62
N LEU A 29 -11.74 21.63 4.32
CA LEU A 29 -11.46 20.94 3.06
C LEU A 29 -11.59 19.44 3.26
N TYR A 30 -12.09 18.74 2.24
CA TYR A 30 -12.15 17.29 2.22
C TYR A 30 -12.30 16.77 0.79
N ALA A 31 -11.95 15.50 0.60
CA ALA A 31 -12.33 14.75 -0.59
C ALA A 31 -13.55 13.89 -0.27
N ALA A 32 -14.55 13.88 -1.15
CA ALA A 32 -15.72 13.03 -0.99
C ALA A 32 -16.00 12.21 -2.26
N GLU A 33 -16.31 10.94 -2.05
CA GLU A 33 -16.79 10.04 -3.08
C GLU A 33 -18.31 10.12 -3.18
N VAL A 34 -18.81 10.45 -4.36
CA VAL A 34 -20.24 10.39 -4.72
C VAL A 34 -20.35 9.69 -6.06
N ASP A 35 -21.16 8.64 -6.13
CA ASP A 35 -21.37 7.83 -7.34
C ASP A 35 -20.06 7.34 -8.00
N GLY A 36 -19.05 7.01 -7.19
CA GLY A 36 -17.75 6.49 -7.63
C GLY A 36 -16.74 7.53 -8.10
N ASN A 37 -17.06 8.83 -8.03
CA ASN A 37 -16.14 9.92 -8.33
C ASN A 37 -15.67 10.60 -7.05
N TRP A 38 -14.36 10.84 -6.91
CA TRP A 38 -13.83 11.60 -5.77
C TRP A 38 -13.59 13.04 -6.16
N ASP A 39 -14.29 13.95 -5.50
CA ASP A 39 -14.14 15.39 -5.70
C ASP A 39 -13.66 16.08 -4.43
N VAL A 40 -12.94 17.20 -4.61
CA VAL A 40 -12.53 18.07 -3.51
C VAL A 40 -13.61 19.11 -3.23
N TYR A 41 -13.89 19.33 -1.96
CA TYR A 41 -14.86 20.30 -1.48
C TYR A 41 -14.27 21.24 -0.43
N ALA A 42 -14.84 22.44 -0.34
CA ALA A 42 -14.55 23.44 0.68
C ALA A 42 -15.84 23.92 1.35
N VAL A 43 -15.86 23.97 2.68
CA VAL A 43 -16.98 24.47 3.47
C VAL A 43 -16.48 25.57 4.41
N GLY A 44 -16.98 26.78 4.26
CA GLY A 44 -16.75 27.83 5.25
C GLY A 44 -17.58 27.57 6.50
N CYS A 45 -17.00 27.71 7.68
CA CYS A 45 -17.68 27.55 8.96
C CYS A 45 -17.46 28.78 9.83
N SER A 46 -18.54 29.23 10.48
CA SER A 46 -18.54 30.34 11.44
C SER A 46 -19.34 29.97 12.70
N ALA A 47 -19.51 30.92 13.63
CA ALA A 47 -20.32 30.72 14.82
C ALA A 47 -21.80 30.42 14.50
N GLU A 48 -22.25 30.81 13.32
CA GLU A 48 -23.60 30.60 12.77
C GLU A 48 -23.77 29.21 12.13
N GLY A 49 -22.70 28.44 11.98
CA GLY A 49 -22.71 27.10 11.37
C GLY A 49 -21.95 27.01 10.04
N PRO A 50 -22.01 25.86 9.36
CA PRO A 50 -21.38 25.65 8.06
C PRO A 50 -22.18 26.32 6.93
N ALA A 51 -21.47 26.91 5.97
CA ALA A 51 -22.03 27.40 4.72
C ALA A 51 -22.30 26.23 3.75
N SER A 52 -22.91 26.53 2.58
CA SER A 52 -23.04 25.54 1.52
C SER A 52 -21.66 25.09 1.00
N PRO A 53 -21.44 23.78 0.80
CA PRO A 53 -20.19 23.28 0.23
C PRO A 53 -19.93 23.83 -1.17
N ILE A 54 -18.68 24.27 -1.39
CA ILE A 54 -18.14 24.63 -2.70
C ILE A 54 -17.45 23.38 -3.24
N ARG A 55 -17.94 22.85 -4.36
CA ARG A 55 -17.27 21.79 -5.12
C ARG A 55 -16.11 22.41 -5.89
N VAL A 56 -14.89 22.00 -5.56
CA VAL A 56 -13.63 22.52 -6.14
C VAL A 56 -13.28 21.80 -7.43
N THR A 57 -13.59 20.51 -7.52
CA THR A 57 -13.30 19.68 -8.68
C THR A 57 -14.53 18.94 -9.17
N SER A 58 -14.57 18.59 -10.46
CA SER A 58 -15.71 17.90 -11.07
C SER A 58 -15.34 16.96 -12.21
N ASP A 59 -14.06 16.74 -12.44
CA ASP A 59 -13.58 15.83 -13.47
C ASP A 59 -13.87 14.37 -13.09
N PRO A 60 -14.05 13.46 -14.05
CA PRO A 60 -14.24 12.03 -13.80
C PRO A 60 -12.91 11.39 -13.39
N ALA A 61 -12.52 11.61 -12.13
CA ALA A 61 -11.20 11.29 -11.60
C ALA A 61 -11.28 10.96 -10.10
N VAL A 62 -10.12 10.59 -9.56
CA VAL A 62 -9.93 10.46 -8.12
C VAL A 62 -9.14 11.67 -7.62
N ASP A 63 -9.85 12.70 -7.16
CA ASP A 63 -9.25 13.89 -6.54
C ASP A 63 -9.27 13.77 -5.00
N VAL A 64 -8.09 13.70 -4.39
CA VAL A 64 -7.92 13.40 -2.95
C VAL A 64 -6.80 14.23 -2.31
N LYS A 65 -6.66 14.09 -0.98
CA LYS A 65 -5.62 14.75 -0.15
C LYS A 65 -5.57 16.27 -0.39
N PRO A 66 -6.66 17.00 -0.17
CA PRO A 66 -6.65 18.44 -0.35
C PRO A 66 -5.74 19.10 0.69
N ALA A 67 -5.02 20.13 0.26
CA ALA A 67 -4.32 21.08 1.11
C ALA A 67 -4.75 22.49 0.73
N GLY A 68 -4.72 23.43 1.67
CA GLY A 68 -5.08 24.80 1.33
C GLY A 68 -4.60 25.83 2.33
N ALA A 69 -4.57 27.07 1.86
CA ALA A 69 -4.20 28.23 2.65
C ALA A 69 -4.96 29.46 2.16
N TRP A 70 -5.35 30.29 3.11
CA TRP A 70 -6.06 31.53 2.87
C TRP A 70 -5.11 32.70 2.74
N TYR A 71 -5.35 33.56 1.76
CA TYR A 71 -4.65 34.83 1.63
C TYR A 71 -5.55 35.87 0.93
N ASP A 72 -5.69 37.05 1.54
CA ASP A 72 -6.36 38.23 0.98
C ASP A 72 -7.66 37.94 0.20
N GLY A 73 -8.64 37.32 0.86
CA GLY A 73 -9.95 37.05 0.24
C GLY A 73 -10.00 35.81 -0.67
N THR A 74 -8.88 35.10 -0.82
CA THR A 74 -8.75 33.92 -1.69
C THR A 74 -8.29 32.71 -0.89
N LEU A 75 -8.99 31.59 -1.05
CA LEU A 75 -8.55 30.29 -0.56
C LEU A 75 -7.87 29.55 -1.70
N TRP A 76 -6.57 29.27 -1.59
CA TRP A 76 -5.90 28.37 -2.53
C TRP A 76 -6.06 26.93 -2.06
N VAL A 77 -6.45 26.04 -2.98
CA VAL A 77 -6.63 24.61 -2.71
C VAL A 77 -5.79 23.82 -3.71
N ALA A 78 -4.89 22.97 -3.21
CA ALA A 78 -4.16 21.99 -3.99
C ALA A 78 -4.64 20.57 -3.66
N TRP A 79 -4.53 19.65 -4.61
CA TRP A 79 -4.95 18.26 -4.44
C TRP A 79 -4.17 17.30 -5.32
N GLU A 80 -4.18 16.03 -4.94
CA GLU A 80 -3.70 14.90 -5.73
C GLU A 80 -4.83 14.41 -6.65
N SER A 81 -4.52 14.10 -7.90
CA SER A 81 -5.48 13.64 -8.91
C SER A 81 -4.89 12.50 -9.74
N ASN A 82 -5.66 11.48 -10.11
CA ASN A 82 -5.22 10.46 -11.08
C ASN A 82 -5.43 10.86 -12.56
N ARG A 83 -5.69 12.15 -12.83
CA ARG A 83 -5.82 12.66 -14.21
C ARG A 83 -4.48 12.70 -14.94
N GLY A 84 -4.51 12.28 -16.21
CA GLY A 84 -3.36 12.28 -17.10
C GLY A 84 -2.70 10.91 -17.20
N ASP A 85 -1.38 10.88 -17.29
CA ASP A 85 -0.52 9.71 -17.48
C ASP A 85 0.11 9.18 -16.18
N GLY A 86 -0.31 9.71 -15.04
CA GLY A 86 0.10 9.31 -13.69
C GLY A 86 -0.67 10.11 -12.64
N ARG A 87 -0.29 10.00 -11.36
CA ARG A 87 -0.84 10.85 -10.29
C ARG A 87 -0.23 12.25 -10.35
N ARG A 88 -1.04 13.29 -10.33
CA ARG A 88 -0.61 14.67 -10.51
C ARG A 88 -1.13 15.59 -9.42
N VAL A 89 -0.36 16.64 -9.14
CA VAL A 89 -0.77 17.71 -8.22
C VAL A 89 -1.37 18.86 -9.01
N PHE A 90 -2.57 19.28 -8.61
CA PHE A 90 -3.28 20.42 -9.16
C PHE A 90 -3.52 21.48 -8.09
N VAL A 91 -3.84 22.70 -8.52
CA VAL A 91 -4.24 23.80 -7.64
C VAL A 91 -5.31 24.68 -8.29
N ALA A 92 -6.22 25.22 -7.48
CA ALA A 92 -7.19 26.23 -7.90
C ALA A 92 -7.45 27.25 -6.77
N PRO A 93 -7.69 28.52 -7.10
CA PRO A 93 -8.16 29.51 -6.14
C PRO A 93 -9.68 29.40 -5.96
N ILE A 94 -10.18 29.67 -4.76
CA ILE A 94 -11.58 29.91 -4.47
C ILE A 94 -11.71 31.37 -4.03
N SER A 95 -12.48 32.14 -4.79
CA SER A 95 -12.77 33.54 -4.47
C SER A 95 -14.24 33.83 -4.69
N ARG A 96 -14.83 34.67 -3.83
CA ARG A 96 -16.26 35.05 -3.90
C ARG A 96 -17.20 33.83 -4.01
N GLY A 97 -16.87 32.75 -3.29
CA GLY A 97 -17.66 31.52 -3.25
C GLY A 97 -17.59 30.64 -4.49
N ARG A 98 -16.60 30.84 -5.38
CA ARG A 98 -16.43 30.05 -6.61
C ARG A 98 -15.00 29.56 -6.76
N ALA A 99 -14.84 28.30 -7.14
CA ALA A 99 -13.57 27.75 -7.57
C ALA A 99 -13.20 28.29 -8.97
N GLY A 100 -11.94 28.66 -9.15
CA GLY A 100 -11.36 29.00 -10.44
C GLY A 100 -10.88 27.76 -11.20
N GLU A 101 -10.32 27.98 -12.39
CA GLU A 101 -9.80 26.90 -13.23
C GLU A 101 -8.60 26.18 -12.58
N PRO A 102 -8.61 24.83 -12.51
CA PRO A 102 -7.48 24.05 -12.05
C PRO A 102 -6.22 24.23 -12.92
N VAL A 103 -5.07 24.37 -12.27
CA VAL A 103 -3.75 24.37 -12.90
C VAL A 103 -2.98 23.13 -12.46
N ALA A 104 -2.47 22.35 -13.42
CA ALA A 104 -1.56 21.24 -13.12
C ALA A 104 -0.18 21.77 -12.72
N LEU A 105 0.27 21.45 -11.50
CA LEU A 105 1.55 21.90 -10.97
C LEU A 105 2.68 20.95 -11.26
N SER A 106 2.47 19.65 -11.03
CA SER A 106 3.50 18.63 -11.24
C SER A 106 3.68 18.28 -12.71
N ALA A 107 4.91 17.94 -13.09
CA ALA A 107 5.22 17.40 -14.40
C ALA A 107 4.36 16.17 -14.78
N PRO A 108 4.01 16.00 -16.07
CA PRO A 108 3.37 14.77 -16.55
C PRO A 108 4.36 13.59 -16.53
N GLY A 109 3.85 12.37 -16.63
CA GLY A 109 4.63 11.13 -16.75
C GLY A 109 5.18 10.57 -15.43
N PHE A 110 4.95 11.25 -14.31
CA PHE A 110 5.44 10.85 -13.00
C PHE A 110 4.33 10.94 -11.95
N SER A 111 4.29 9.96 -11.05
CA SER A 111 3.37 10.00 -9.91
C SER A 111 3.85 11.04 -8.89
N SER A 112 2.95 11.94 -8.50
CA SER A 112 3.15 13.03 -7.54
C SER A 112 2.02 13.02 -6.51
N TYR A 113 2.34 13.20 -5.23
CA TYR A 113 1.48 12.84 -4.12
C TYR A 113 1.50 13.87 -2.97
N ASP A 114 0.45 13.82 -2.16
CA ASP A 114 0.36 14.48 -0.84
C ASP A 114 0.81 15.96 -0.85
N PRO A 115 0.09 16.84 -1.57
CA PRO A 115 0.49 18.23 -1.67
C PRO A 115 0.36 18.97 -0.33
N SER A 116 1.27 19.92 -0.11
CA SER A 116 1.24 20.89 0.97
C SER A 116 1.31 22.30 0.42
N LEU A 117 0.59 23.24 1.03
CA LEU A 117 0.38 24.58 0.49
C LEU A 117 0.59 25.65 1.56
N ALA A 118 1.38 26.66 1.24
CA ALA A 118 1.50 27.89 2.02
C ALA A 118 1.43 29.12 1.10
N VAL A 119 0.97 30.25 1.63
CA VAL A 119 1.02 31.54 0.92
C VAL A 119 1.87 32.50 1.74
N LEU A 120 2.86 33.13 1.10
CA LEU A 120 3.76 34.09 1.75
C LEU A 120 3.07 35.45 1.94
N GLN A 121 3.62 36.32 2.79
CA GLN A 121 3.11 37.67 3.00
C GLN A 121 3.17 38.55 1.73
N SER A 122 4.06 38.25 0.80
CA SER A 122 4.07 38.85 -0.54
C SER A 122 2.90 38.42 -1.43
N GLY A 123 2.07 37.45 -1.00
CA GLY A 123 0.99 36.85 -1.79
C GLY A 123 1.46 35.76 -2.76
N ARG A 124 2.74 35.39 -2.71
CA ARG A 124 3.27 34.25 -3.48
C ARG A 124 2.71 32.94 -2.95
N VAL A 125 2.12 32.14 -3.83
CA VAL A 125 1.60 30.81 -3.51
C VAL A 125 2.73 29.80 -3.67
N CYS A 126 2.89 28.91 -2.70
CA CYS A 126 3.91 27.85 -2.69
C CYS A 126 3.24 26.51 -2.46
N VAL A 127 3.49 25.54 -3.34
CA VAL A 127 2.96 24.18 -3.22
C VAL A 127 4.11 23.19 -3.34
N ALA A 128 4.26 22.31 -2.36
CA ALA A 128 5.22 21.22 -2.36
C ALA A 128 4.52 19.87 -2.37
N TRP A 129 5.17 18.85 -2.90
CA TRP A 129 4.69 17.47 -2.97
C TRP A 129 5.89 16.53 -3.08
N HIS A 130 5.70 15.23 -2.83
CA HIS A 130 6.70 14.24 -3.21
C HIS A 130 6.36 13.58 -4.53
N SER A 131 7.37 13.18 -5.30
CA SER A 131 7.19 12.51 -6.58
C SER A 131 8.20 11.40 -6.78
N PHE A 132 7.76 10.29 -7.37
CA PHE A 132 8.65 9.22 -7.78
C PHE A 132 9.20 9.49 -9.19
N ARG A 133 10.48 9.88 -9.28
CA ARG A 133 11.16 10.19 -10.56
C ARG A 133 12.58 9.68 -10.52
N GLU A 134 13.10 9.26 -11.67
CA GLU A 134 14.52 8.83 -11.77
C GLU A 134 14.86 7.76 -10.71
N HIS A 135 13.91 6.87 -10.42
CA HIS A 135 14.00 5.83 -9.40
C HIS A 135 14.11 6.31 -7.95
N ASN A 136 13.77 7.56 -7.65
CA ASN A 136 13.85 8.14 -6.30
C ASN A 136 12.56 8.85 -5.91
N TYR A 137 12.32 9.00 -4.60
CA TYR A 137 11.26 9.87 -4.07
C TYR A 137 11.89 11.14 -3.51
N ASP A 138 11.57 12.27 -4.16
CA ASP A 138 12.08 13.58 -3.77
C ASP A 138 10.93 14.56 -3.53
N ILE A 139 11.21 15.60 -2.73
CA ILE A 139 10.31 16.75 -2.58
C ILE A 139 10.53 17.71 -3.74
N TYR A 140 9.42 18.09 -4.37
CA TYR A 140 9.36 19.13 -5.39
C TYR A 140 8.52 20.29 -4.88
N LEU A 141 8.80 21.48 -5.40
CA LEU A 141 8.10 22.71 -5.07
C LEU A 141 7.82 23.49 -6.35
N ARG A 142 6.65 24.11 -6.41
CA ARG A 142 6.36 25.14 -7.41
C ARG A 142 5.74 26.34 -6.73
N ARG A 143 6.13 27.52 -7.19
CA ARG A 143 5.71 28.80 -6.61
C ARG A 143 5.35 29.80 -7.68
N THR A 144 4.59 30.83 -7.32
CA THR A 144 4.23 31.88 -8.28
C THR A 144 5.28 33.00 -8.32
N ASP A 145 5.61 33.49 -9.51
CA ASP A 145 6.39 34.71 -9.74
C ASP A 145 5.45 35.93 -9.66
N GLY A 146 5.00 36.25 -8.45
CA GLY A 146 3.94 37.23 -8.20
C GLY A 146 2.55 36.58 -8.07
N PRO A 147 1.44 37.30 -8.20
CA PRO A 147 0.10 36.77 -7.89
C PRO A 147 -0.51 35.84 -8.96
N SER A 148 0.05 35.70 -10.16
CA SER A 148 -0.68 35.02 -11.27
C SER A 148 0.14 34.15 -12.23
N ALA A 149 1.47 34.10 -12.14
CA ALA A 149 2.30 33.27 -13.03
C ALA A 149 3.04 32.20 -12.22
N TRP A 150 2.97 30.93 -12.62
CA TRP A 150 3.72 29.84 -11.97
C TRP A 150 5.15 29.75 -12.53
N ALA A 151 6.14 29.82 -11.64
CA ALA A 151 7.54 29.54 -11.96
C ALA A 151 7.71 28.07 -12.39
N PRO A 152 8.85 27.70 -12.98
CA PRO A 152 9.21 26.30 -13.18
C PRO A 152 9.20 25.50 -11.88
N GLU A 153 9.04 24.19 -12.00
CA GLU A 153 9.14 23.25 -10.88
C GLU A 153 10.60 23.16 -10.37
N GLU A 154 10.77 23.16 -9.05
CA GLU A 154 12.06 23.06 -8.36
C GLU A 154 12.13 21.74 -7.58
N ARG A 155 13.15 20.92 -7.85
CA ARG A 155 13.45 19.73 -7.03
C ARG A 155 14.22 20.17 -5.79
N LEU A 156 13.63 20.01 -4.61
CA LEU A 156 14.21 20.48 -3.35
C LEU A 156 15.15 19.47 -2.70
N THR A 157 14.88 18.17 -2.82
CA THR A 157 15.72 17.11 -2.22
C THR A 157 16.35 16.18 -3.25
N ARG A 158 17.42 15.46 -2.86
CA ARG A 158 18.15 14.50 -3.70
C ARG A 158 18.67 13.28 -2.94
N ALA A 159 18.31 13.14 -1.67
CA ALA A 159 18.76 12.01 -0.86
C ALA A 159 18.37 10.70 -1.56
N PRO A 160 19.29 9.74 -1.76
CA PRO A 160 18.99 8.44 -2.36
C PRO A 160 18.23 7.59 -1.33
N THR A 161 17.03 8.03 -0.96
CA THR A 161 16.15 7.53 0.10
C THR A 161 14.71 7.89 -0.27
N ILE A 162 13.76 7.84 0.67
CA ILE A 162 12.37 8.24 0.44
C ILE A 162 12.10 9.55 1.16
N ASP A 163 12.03 10.67 0.43
CA ASP A 163 11.54 11.93 0.98
C ASP A 163 10.07 12.13 0.64
N ARG A 164 9.24 12.31 1.67
CA ARG A 164 7.78 12.35 1.54
C ARG A 164 7.10 13.19 2.62
N HIS A 165 5.77 13.33 2.50
CA HIS A 165 4.92 14.05 3.45
C HIS A 165 5.41 15.48 3.73
N PRO A 166 5.60 16.32 2.69
CA PRO A 166 6.03 17.68 2.90
C PRO A 166 4.98 18.48 3.70
N VAL A 167 5.44 19.35 4.57
CA VAL A 167 4.65 20.31 5.34
C VAL A 167 5.26 21.68 5.17
N LEU A 168 4.58 22.53 4.42
CA LEU A 168 4.96 23.93 4.24
C LEU A 168 4.34 24.80 5.33
N VAL A 169 5.15 25.66 5.93
CA VAL A 169 4.69 26.75 6.79
C VAL A 169 5.43 28.03 6.45
N ALA A 170 4.71 29.15 6.47
CA ALA A 170 5.26 30.46 6.13
C ALA A 170 5.31 31.37 7.37
N ARG A 171 6.35 32.20 7.44
CA ARG A 171 6.45 33.33 8.36
C ARG A 171 6.90 34.54 7.55
N GLU A 172 6.01 35.50 7.37
CA GLU A 172 6.25 36.61 6.43
C GLU A 172 6.58 36.05 5.03
N ASP A 173 7.75 36.34 4.49
CA ASP A 173 8.26 35.77 3.23
C ASP A 173 9.28 34.64 3.42
N GLU A 174 9.49 34.16 4.65
CA GLU A 174 10.24 32.94 4.90
C GLU A 174 9.37 31.70 4.65
N LEU A 175 9.85 30.78 3.82
CA LEU A 175 9.22 29.49 3.59
C LEU A 175 9.99 28.38 4.30
N TRP A 176 9.31 27.68 5.19
CA TRP A 176 9.85 26.51 5.88
C TRP A 176 9.24 25.24 5.31
N LEU A 177 10.07 24.20 5.19
CA LEU A 177 9.70 22.87 4.76
C LEU A 177 10.08 21.87 5.85
N ILE A 178 9.09 21.14 6.33
CA ILE A 178 9.28 19.97 7.17
C ILE A 178 8.90 18.75 6.32
N TYR A 179 9.67 17.69 6.36
CA TYR A 179 9.35 16.48 5.62
C TYR A 179 9.83 15.24 6.36
N GLU A 180 9.28 14.09 5.96
CA GLU A 180 9.73 12.79 6.42
C GLU A 180 10.76 12.23 5.45
N ASN A 181 11.90 11.81 6.00
CA ASN A 181 12.88 11.00 5.31
C ASN A 181 12.79 9.55 5.80
N ALA A 182 12.69 8.62 4.88
CA ALA A 182 12.44 7.21 5.13
C ALA A 182 13.40 6.32 4.34
N LEU A 183 13.67 5.12 4.86
CA LEU A 183 14.46 4.12 4.16
C LEU A 183 13.81 2.73 4.30
N VAL A 184 13.86 1.98 3.21
CA VAL A 184 13.59 0.54 3.17
C VAL A 184 14.92 -0.19 2.99
N ASP A 185 15.04 -1.36 3.62
CA ASP A 185 16.24 -2.18 3.50
C ASP A 185 16.03 -3.25 2.42
N LEU A 186 17.04 -3.49 1.58
CA LEU A 186 16.99 -4.48 0.48
C LEU A 186 15.78 -4.23 -0.44
N TYR A 187 15.10 -5.30 -0.87
CA TYR A 187 13.90 -5.23 -1.70
C TYR A 187 12.59 -5.31 -0.90
N HIS A 188 12.64 -5.08 0.42
CA HIS A 188 11.44 -5.05 1.27
C HIS A 188 10.73 -3.69 1.15
N VAL A 189 10.15 -3.44 -0.02
CA VAL A 189 9.50 -2.16 -0.34
C VAL A 189 8.38 -1.78 0.62
N GLY A 190 7.66 -2.73 1.21
CA GLY A 190 6.57 -2.47 2.16
C GLY A 190 7.05 -2.21 3.60
N ARG A 191 8.36 -2.19 3.86
CA ARG A 191 8.92 -2.14 5.21
C ARG A 191 9.80 -0.89 5.42
N THR A 192 9.28 0.10 6.14
CA THR A 192 10.01 1.34 6.43
C THR A 192 10.61 1.32 7.85
N ASN A 193 11.80 0.71 8.00
CA ASN A 193 12.41 0.53 9.32
C ASN A 193 13.01 1.81 9.92
N ARG A 194 13.32 2.80 9.07
CA ARG A 194 13.92 4.07 9.48
C ARG A 194 13.06 5.20 8.94
N ARG A 195 12.67 6.10 9.84
CA ARG A 195 11.97 7.36 9.54
C ARG A 195 12.60 8.48 10.35
N ARG A 196 12.65 9.68 9.79
CA ARG A 196 13.22 10.87 10.43
C ARG A 196 12.39 12.07 9.99
N VAL A 197 12.10 12.98 10.93
CA VAL A 197 11.58 14.31 10.60
C VAL A 197 12.77 15.23 10.32
N ILE A 198 12.77 15.87 9.15
CA ILE A 198 13.76 16.86 8.75
C ILE A 198 13.08 18.23 8.73
N VAL A 199 13.69 19.21 9.39
CA VAL A 199 13.20 20.59 9.48
C VAL A 199 14.15 21.50 8.71
N THR A 200 13.61 22.24 7.74
CA THR A 200 14.38 23.10 6.85
C THR A 200 13.71 24.44 6.59
N ARG A 201 14.52 25.41 6.16
CA ARG A 201 14.08 26.62 5.47
C ARG A 201 14.51 26.55 4.01
N VAL A 202 13.61 26.94 3.12
CA VAL A 202 13.85 26.97 1.67
C VAL A 202 14.57 28.27 1.32
N GLU A 203 15.80 28.18 0.81
CA GLU A 203 16.61 29.32 0.37
C GLU A 203 16.86 29.28 -1.15
N PRO A 204 17.21 30.41 -1.79
CA PRO A 204 17.55 30.43 -3.22
C PRO A 204 18.70 29.48 -3.61
N THR A 205 19.58 29.15 -2.65
CA THR A 205 20.74 28.27 -2.84
C THR A 205 20.47 26.81 -2.46
N GLY A 206 19.25 26.47 -2.02
CA GLY A 206 18.87 25.12 -1.57
C GLY A 206 18.28 25.11 -0.16
N LEU A 207 18.24 23.94 0.47
CA LEU A 207 17.70 23.78 1.82
C LEU A 207 18.74 24.10 2.89
N THR A 208 18.32 24.84 3.93
CA THR A 208 19.10 25.04 5.15
C THR A 208 18.36 24.46 6.35
N THR A 209 19.07 24.00 7.37
CA THR A 209 18.50 23.39 8.59
C THR A 209 18.92 24.15 9.84
N PRO A 210 18.12 24.16 10.92
CA PRO A 210 18.49 24.79 12.19
C PRO A 210 19.75 24.17 12.81
N MET A 211 20.69 25.02 13.23
CA MET A 211 21.88 24.61 14.00
C MET A 211 21.56 24.25 15.47
N ALA A 212 20.30 24.38 15.89
CA ALA A 212 19.87 24.07 17.25
C ALA A 212 20.05 22.58 17.56
N LYS A 213 20.94 22.24 18.49
CA LYS A 213 21.23 20.87 18.94
C LYS A 213 20.98 20.69 20.44
N PRO A 214 20.62 19.46 20.88
CA PRO A 214 20.28 18.30 20.06
C PRO A 214 18.92 18.49 19.36
N SER A 215 18.73 17.79 18.24
CA SER A 215 17.40 17.70 17.62
C SER A 215 16.46 16.91 18.53
N PRO A 216 15.20 17.34 18.74
CA PRO A 216 14.22 16.60 19.52
C PRO A 216 13.70 15.37 18.78
N PHE A 217 13.98 15.26 17.48
CA PHE A 217 13.53 14.15 16.63
C PHE A 217 14.51 12.98 16.75
N GLY A 218 14.09 11.94 17.46
CA GLY A 218 14.81 10.68 17.54
C GLY A 218 14.59 9.81 16.30
N PRO A 219 15.32 8.67 16.18
CA PRO A 219 15.05 7.67 15.16
C PRO A 219 13.58 7.23 15.20
N ARG A 220 12.93 7.19 14.04
CA ARG A 220 11.49 6.92 13.85
C ARG A 220 10.53 8.02 14.31
N SER A 221 10.98 9.27 14.41
CA SER A 221 10.02 10.39 14.48
C SER A 221 9.39 10.58 13.11
N GLU A 222 8.08 10.82 13.05
CA GLU A 222 7.29 10.86 11.80
C GLU A 222 6.00 11.69 11.93
N GLY A 223 5.23 11.80 10.85
CA GLY A 223 3.87 12.39 10.89
C GLY A 223 3.85 13.83 11.40
N ALA A 224 4.82 14.65 10.99
CA ALA A 224 4.99 16.00 11.52
C ALA A 224 3.84 16.93 11.13
N SER A 225 3.53 17.90 11.97
CA SER A 225 2.77 19.10 11.62
C SER A 225 3.44 20.30 12.26
N ALA A 226 3.30 21.48 11.66
CA ALA A 226 4.02 22.66 12.11
C ALA A 226 3.17 23.92 12.04
N THR A 227 3.50 24.92 12.87
CA THR A 227 2.93 26.27 12.79
C THR A 227 3.86 27.27 13.50
N PHE A 228 3.73 28.55 13.15
CA PHE A 228 4.39 29.63 13.89
C PHE A 228 3.46 30.21 14.94
N ASP A 229 4.00 30.58 16.09
CA ASP A 229 3.27 31.38 17.06
C ASP A 229 3.40 32.89 16.80
N PRO A 230 2.62 33.73 17.49
CA PRO A 230 2.68 35.19 17.31
C PRO A 230 4.02 35.83 17.71
N GLN A 231 4.90 35.11 18.41
CA GLN A 231 6.26 35.56 18.74
C GLN A 231 7.31 35.09 17.71
N GLY A 232 6.86 34.43 16.63
CA GLY A 232 7.70 33.94 15.54
C GLY A 232 8.45 32.66 15.86
N ARG A 233 8.07 31.91 16.91
CA ARG A 233 8.68 30.60 17.22
C ARG A 233 8.01 29.50 16.40
N LEU A 234 8.79 28.55 15.92
CA LEU A 234 8.28 27.42 15.14
C LEU A 234 7.90 26.27 16.09
N TRP A 235 6.63 25.90 16.11
CA TRP A 235 6.11 24.76 16.85
C TRP A 235 5.90 23.58 15.92
N LEU A 236 6.25 22.39 16.40
CA LEU A 236 6.02 21.14 15.67
C LEU A 236 5.39 20.10 16.60
N SER A 237 4.39 19.39 16.07
CA SER A 237 3.98 18.10 16.59
C SER A 237 4.56 16.99 15.72
N PHE A 238 4.71 15.81 16.30
CA PHE A 238 5.21 14.63 15.59
C PHE A 238 4.84 13.36 16.37
N LEU A 239 4.95 12.22 15.70
CA LEU A 239 4.70 10.91 16.28
C LEU A 239 6.01 10.21 16.63
N ARG A 240 5.96 9.36 17.66
CA ARG A 240 6.99 8.36 17.94
C ARG A 240 6.35 6.97 18.10
N PRO A 241 6.81 5.94 17.38
CA PRO A 241 6.28 4.60 17.50
C PRO A 241 6.61 3.98 18.86
N ARG A 242 5.68 3.19 19.42
CA ARG A 242 5.80 2.44 20.68
C ARG A 242 6.19 0.98 20.39
N PRO A 243 7.49 0.63 20.34
CA PRO A 243 7.92 -0.71 19.96
C PRO A 243 7.42 -1.81 20.91
N PRO A 244 7.25 -3.04 20.41
CA PRO A 244 7.51 -3.45 19.03
C PRO A 244 6.33 -3.20 18.06
N ARG A 245 5.12 -2.91 18.55
CA ARG A 245 3.88 -2.87 17.72
C ARG A 245 2.69 -2.10 18.34
N ALA A 246 2.93 -1.34 19.41
CA ALA A 246 1.86 -0.86 20.29
C ALA A 246 1.19 0.45 19.84
N GLY A 247 1.45 0.92 18.61
CA GLY A 247 0.94 2.18 18.07
C GLY A 247 1.92 3.34 18.24
N TRP A 248 1.42 4.57 18.32
CA TRP A 248 2.22 5.79 18.35
C TRP A 248 1.88 6.71 19.52
N ASP A 249 2.90 7.43 19.99
CA ASP A 249 2.82 8.58 20.89
C ASP A 249 2.85 9.88 20.11
N ALA A 250 2.01 10.83 20.50
CA ALA A 250 2.06 12.20 20.00
C ALA A 250 2.96 13.07 20.89
N PHE A 251 3.88 13.81 20.28
CA PHE A 251 4.78 14.75 20.94
C PHE A 251 4.65 16.15 20.34
N VAL A 252 5.03 17.17 21.11
CA VAL A 252 5.14 18.56 20.67
C VAL A 252 6.46 19.16 21.12
N THR A 253 7.04 20.03 20.30
CA THR A 253 8.25 20.79 20.60
C THR A 253 8.21 22.16 19.92
N CYS A 254 9.09 23.05 20.33
CA CYS A 254 9.22 24.42 19.87
C CYS A 254 10.69 24.77 19.62
N LEU A 255 10.98 25.31 18.44
CA LEU A 255 12.23 25.98 18.10
C LEU A 255 12.14 27.45 18.48
N ALA A 256 12.77 27.80 19.60
CA ALA A 256 12.73 29.12 20.20
C ALA A 256 14.08 29.83 20.02
N GLY A 257 14.33 30.35 18.82
CA GLY A 257 15.60 30.97 18.45
C GLY A 257 16.66 29.92 18.13
N ASP A 258 17.68 29.79 18.98
CA ASP A 258 18.82 28.89 18.78
C ASP A 258 18.70 27.54 19.53
N ARG A 259 17.54 27.25 20.11
CA ARG A 259 17.31 26.02 20.90
C ARG A 259 15.93 25.41 20.69
N TRP A 260 15.89 24.10 20.85
CA TRP A 260 14.66 23.34 21.00
C TRP A 260 14.21 23.31 22.47
N THR A 261 12.91 23.36 22.68
CA THR A 261 12.30 22.91 23.94
C THR A 261 12.30 21.39 24.00
N GLU A 262 12.21 20.84 25.22
CA GLU A 262 12.04 19.40 25.38
C GLU A 262 10.77 18.93 24.65
N ALA A 263 10.82 17.74 24.06
CA ALA A 263 9.66 17.17 23.41
C ALA A 263 8.67 16.67 24.47
N GLU A 264 7.53 17.35 24.59
CA GLU A 264 6.50 17.04 25.57
C GLU A 264 5.46 16.08 24.99
N PRO A 265 5.08 15.00 25.71
CA PRO A 265 4.01 14.11 25.26
C PRO A 265 2.67 14.85 25.32
N VAL A 266 1.92 14.79 24.23
CA VAL A 266 0.64 15.49 24.06
C VAL A 266 -0.52 14.68 24.66
N SER A 267 -0.38 13.35 24.66
CA SER A 267 -1.35 12.39 25.19
C SER A 267 -0.63 11.21 25.85
N ALA A 268 -1.16 10.73 26.98
CA ALA A 268 -0.72 9.45 27.56
C ALA A 268 -1.36 8.24 26.86
N ARG A 269 -2.43 8.47 26.09
CA ARG A 269 -3.11 7.44 25.30
C ARG A 269 -2.37 7.27 23.97
N LYS A 270 -2.43 6.06 23.42
CA LYS A 270 -1.82 5.74 22.13
C LYS A 270 -2.74 6.14 20.98
N GLY A 271 -2.16 6.47 19.83
CA GLY A 271 -2.87 6.59 18.57
C GLY A 271 -2.34 5.64 17.51
N MET A 272 -2.86 5.78 16.30
CA MET A 272 -2.29 5.28 15.05
C MET A 272 -1.29 6.29 14.45
N ASP A 273 -0.72 5.96 13.31
CA ASP A 273 0.12 6.79 12.45
C ASP A 273 -0.70 7.90 11.76
N ARG A 274 -1.33 8.78 12.54
CA ARG A 274 -2.03 9.98 12.01
C ARG A 274 -1.34 11.25 12.50
N PRO A 275 -0.93 12.15 11.59
CA PRO A 275 -0.35 13.43 11.98
C PRO A 275 -1.22 14.19 12.96
N VAL A 276 -0.59 14.92 13.87
CA VAL A 276 -1.27 15.66 14.94
C VAL A 276 -1.39 17.12 14.50
N PRO A 277 -2.49 17.56 13.87
CA PRO A 277 -2.62 18.94 13.45
C PRO A 277 -2.57 19.88 14.65
N ILE A 278 -1.89 21.02 14.48
CA ILE A 278 -1.69 22.03 15.52
C ILE A 278 -2.09 23.41 15.04
N ALA A 279 -2.65 24.23 15.92
CA ALA A 279 -3.03 25.61 15.66
C ALA A 279 -3.00 26.46 16.93
N PHE A 280 -2.77 27.77 16.79
CA PHE A 280 -2.85 28.70 17.91
C PHE A 280 -4.25 29.31 18.07
N ASP A 281 -4.72 29.37 19.32
CA ASP A 281 -5.84 30.20 19.76
C ASP A 281 -5.36 31.12 20.90
N GLY A 282 -5.14 32.39 20.57
CA GLY A 282 -4.49 33.34 21.47
C GLY A 282 -3.10 32.86 21.90
N ALA A 283 -2.95 32.55 23.19
CA ALA A 283 -1.69 32.06 23.77
C ALA A 283 -1.59 30.52 23.81
N ARG A 284 -2.68 29.80 23.50
CA ARG A 284 -2.72 28.34 23.60
C ARG A 284 -2.42 27.70 22.27
N LEU A 285 -1.54 26.69 22.30
CA LEU A 285 -1.39 25.76 21.18
C LEU A 285 -2.42 24.65 21.37
N VAL A 286 -3.37 24.55 20.45
CA VAL A 286 -4.39 23.50 20.39
C VAL A 286 -3.97 22.43 19.41
N MET A 287 -4.22 21.17 19.76
CA MET A 287 -3.83 20.00 18.99
C MET A 287 -5.00 19.01 18.95
N ALA A 288 -5.17 18.31 17.83
CA ALA A 288 -6.12 17.20 17.73
C ALA A 288 -5.34 15.89 17.63
N VAL A 289 -5.57 14.99 18.58
CA VAL A 289 -4.83 13.73 18.69
C VAL A 289 -5.81 12.57 18.55
N GLN A 290 -5.54 11.68 17.60
CA GLN A 290 -6.22 10.39 17.57
C GLN A 290 -5.75 9.55 18.76
N ASN A 291 -6.70 9.06 19.54
CA ASN A 291 -6.44 8.07 20.56
C ASN A 291 -7.34 6.87 20.32
N ASP A 292 -6.72 5.70 20.23
CA ASP A 292 -7.44 4.47 19.93
C ASP A 292 -7.25 3.45 21.03
N ASP A 293 -8.27 2.63 21.24
CA ASP A 293 -8.19 1.44 22.08
C ASP A 293 -8.08 0.13 21.28
N ILE A 294 -7.71 0.26 20.00
CA ILE A 294 -7.28 -0.84 19.10
C ILE A 294 -6.23 -1.73 19.81
N PRO A 295 -6.11 -3.03 19.51
CA PRO A 295 -5.15 -3.91 20.17
C PRO A 295 -3.68 -3.48 20.05
N ARG A 296 -2.92 -3.66 21.13
CA ARG A 296 -1.46 -3.41 21.17
C ARG A 296 -0.65 -4.64 20.81
N SER A 297 -1.26 -5.81 20.94
CA SER A 297 -0.61 -7.11 20.80
C SER A 297 -1.67 -8.16 20.45
N TRP A 298 -1.26 -9.42 20.37
CA TRP A 298 -2.23 -10.52 20.25
C TRP A 298 -2.99 -10.82 21.54
N SER A 299 -2.52 -10.40 22.71
CA SER A 299 -3.21 -10.70 23.98
C SER A 299 -4.47 -9.85 24.20
N ASP A 300 -4.73 -8.86 23.35
CA ASP A 300 -5.85 -7.93 23.47
C ASP A 300 -6.65 -7.77 22.16
N VAL A 301 -6.51 -8.69 21.19
CA VAL A 301 -7.24 -8.60 19.90
C VAL A 301 -8.75 -8.75 20.03
N ASP A 302 -9.25 -9.35 21.10
CA ASP A 302 -10.70 -9.49 21.32
C ASP A 302 -11.39 -8.14 21.53
N ARG A 303 -10.61 -7.10 21.84
CA ARG A 303 -11.10 -5.72 21.96
C ARG A 303 -11.36 -5.05 20.61
N THR A 304 -10.86 -5.58 19.49
CA THR A 304 -10.96 -4.91 18.18
C THR A 304 -12.38 -4.52 17.80
N LEU A 305 -13.35 -5.41 18.02
CA LEU A 305 -14.73 -5.17 17.61
C LEU A 305 -15.41 -4.05 18.40
N GLU A 306 -15.01 -3.87 19.65
CA GLU A 306 -15.48 -2.80 20.54
C GLU A 306 -14.62 -1.53 20.43
N ALA A 307 -13.45 -1.64 19.78
CA ALA A 307 -12.49 -0.57 19.72
C ALA A 307 -13.03 0.62 18.93
N ALA A 308 -12.89 1.80 19.51
CA ALA A 308 -13.22 3.08 18.91
C ALA A 308 -11.95 3.81 18.50
N SER A 309 -12.09 4.64 17.46
CA SER A 309 -11.11 5.64 17.10
C SER A 309 -11.64 7.01 17.48
N ASP A 310 -11.14 7.56 18.59
CA ASP A 310 -11.56 8.84 19.12
C ASP A 310 -10.56 9.94 18.77
N VAL A 311 -11.04 11.16 18.57
CA VAL A 311 -10.19 12.34 18.42
C VAL A 311 -10.35 13.22 19.65
N PHE A 312 -9.25 13.47 20.35
CA PHE A 312 -9.20 14.34 21.52
C PHE A 312 -8.60 15.68 21.14
N LEU A 313 -9.24 16.76 21.62
CA LEU A 313 -8.63 18.07 21.62
C LEU A 313 -7.84 18.26 22.92
N THR A 314 -6.62 18.73 22.77
CA THR A 314 -5.70 19.01 23.87
C THR A 314 -5.02 20.34 23.61
N SER A 315 -4.54 20.99 24.66
CA SER A 315 -3.89 22.28 24.52
C SER A 315 -2.83 22.50 25.58
N ILE A 316 -1.75 23.17 25.19
CA ILE A 316 -0.71 23.64 26.10
C ILE A 316 -0.63 25.17 26.06
N ASP A 317 -0.11 25.77 27.14
CA ASP A 317 0.18 27.20 27.17
C ASP A 317 1.48 27.48 26.41
N GLY A 318 1.39 28.10 25.25
CA GLY A 318 2.54 28.44 24.41
C GLY A 318 3.48 29.46 25.05
N GLN A 319 3.04 30.20 26.08
CA GLN A 319 3.90 31.15 26.80
C GLN A 319 4.95 30.45 27.67
N THR A 320 4.79 29.16 27.95
CA THR A 320 5.77 28.36 28.72
C THR A 320 7.08 28.18 27.97
N ALA A 321 7.05 28.16 26.63
CA ALA A 321 8.27 28.12 25.84
C ALA A 321 9.04 29.44 26.03
N PRO A 322 10.38 29.40 25.98
CA PRO A 322 11.18 30.61 26.09
C PRO A 322 10.97 31.54 24.88
N PRO A 323 11.22 32.85 25.02
CA PRO A 323 11.13 33.79 23.90
C PRO A 323 12.26 33.56 22.87
N ALA A 324 11.95 33.72 21.58
CA ALA A 324 12.96 33.76 20.51
C ALA A 324 13.71 35.09 20.54
N ARG A 325 14.78 35.17 21.34
CA ARG A 325 15.57 36.41 21.51
C ARG A 325 16.48 36.73 20.31
N ARG A 326 16.66 35.78 19.39
CA ARG A 326 17.53 35.88 18.21
C ARG A 326 16.91 35.11 17.04
N PRO A 327 17.22 35.46 15.78
CA PRO A 327 16.90 34.64 14.63
C PRO A 327 17.48 33.22 14.78
N VAL A 328 16.81 32.22 14.20
CA VAL A 328 17.29 30.84 14.18
C VAL A 328 18.59 30.78 13.36
N PRO A 329 19.73 30.37 13.93
CA PRO A 329 20.93 30.13 13.16
C PRO A 329 20.73 28.92 12.23
N MET A 330 21.06 29.08 10.96
CA MET A 330 20.85 28.08 9.91
C MET A 330 22.18 27.66 9.29
N GLU A 331 22.28 26.40 8.89
CA GLU A 331 23.40 25.84 8.12
C GLU A 331 22.86 25.12 6.87
N PRO A 332 23.64 24.98 5.78
CA PRO A 332 23.24 24.16 4.64
C PRO A 332 22.85 22.74 5.09
N LEU A 333 21.75 22.21 4.56
CA LEU A 333 21.34 20.83 4.84
C LEU A 333 22.35 19.86 4.24
N THR A 334 22.85 18.93 5.06
CA THR A 334 23.50 17.70 4.57
C THR A 334 22.43 16.62 4.47
N GLU A 335 22.13 16.19 3.26
CA GLU A 335 21.16 15.13 3.02
C GLU A 335 21.73 13.75 3.39
N PRO A 336 20.88 12.79 3.77
CA PRO A 336 21.26 11.39 3.91
C PRO A 336 21.93 10.85 2.64
N GLU A 337 22.99 10.06 2.79
CA GLU A 337 23.72 9.42 1.67
C GLU A 337 23.54 7.89 1.67
N GLU A 338 22.78 7.34 2.64
CA GLU A 338 22.48 5.91 2.68
C GLU A 338 21.79 5.45 1.38
N PRO A 339 22.24 4.37 0.72
CA PRO A 339 21.70 3.97 -0.58
C PRO A 339 20.27 3.43 -0.46
N PHE A 340 19.40 3.85 -1.38
CA PHE A 340 18.07 3.29 -1.57
C PHE A 340 18.13 2.06 -2.48
N GLU A 341 18.56 0.93 -1.90
CA GLU A 341 18.77 -0.34 -2.63
C GLU A 341 17.54 -0.78 -3.44
N ALA A 342 16.32 -0.53 -2.94
CA ALA A 342 15.10 -0.90 -3.65
C ALA A 342 14.99 -0.25 -5.02
N ALA A 343 15.51 0.97 -5.22
CA ALA A 343 15.52 1.67 -6.50
C ALA A 343 16.35 0.95 -7.56
N GLU A 344 17.51 0.41 -7.18
CA GLU A 344 18.39 -0.35 -8.07
C GLU A 344 17.85 -1.76 -8.29
N LEU A 345 17.48 -2.44 -7.21
CA LEU A 345 17.00 -3.82 -7.24
C LEU A 345 15.73 -3.96 -8.09
N ARG A 346 14.78 -3.01 -8.06
CA ARG A 346 13.58 -3.08 -8.92
C ARG A 346 13.92 -3.20 -10.41
N VAL A 347 14.97 -2.52 -10.87
CA VAL A 347 15.38 -2.56 -12.29
C VAL A 347 15.93 -3.95 -12.59
N ALA A 348 16.81 -4.47 -11.72
CA ALA A 348 17.36 -5.82 -11.82
C ALA A 348 16.29 -6.92 -11.70
N ARG A 349 15.17 -6.65 -11.01
CA ARG A 349 14.00 -7.54 -10.93
C ARG A 349 13.06 -7.45 -12.13
N GLY A 350 13.34 -6.58 -13.11
CA GLY A 350 12.55 -6.44 -14.32
C GLY A 350 11.25 -5.67 -14.14
N GLU A 351 11.12 -4.84 -13.10
CA GLU A 351 9.87 -4.10 -12.84
C GLU A 351 9.53 -3.08 -13.93
N ASP A 352 10.51 -2.69 -14.73
CA ASP A 352 10.37 -1.78 -15.89
C ASP A 352 10.00 -2.49 -17.21
N LEU A 353 9.90 -3.83 -17.21
CA LEU A 353 9.56 -4.57 -18.43
C LEU A 353 8.10 -4.31 -18.85
N PRO A 354 7.84 -4.15 -20.16
CA PRO A 354 6.48 -3.95 -20.65
C PRO A 354 5.62 -5.19 -20.42
N THR A 355 4.32 -4.99 -20.21
CA THR A 355 3.30 -6.04 -20.05
C THR A 355 3.31 -7.00 -21.25
N PRO A 356 3.70 -8.27 -21.08
CA PRO A 356 3.73 -9.24 -22.17
C PRO A 356 2.33 -9.64 -22.62
N THR A 357 2.21 -10.14 -23.86
CA THR A 357 0.97 -10.69 -24.40
C THR A 357 1.17 -12.06 -25.03
N ILE A 358 0.13 -12.88 -25.02
CA ILE A 358 0.06 -14.17 -25.71
C ILE A 358 -1.25 -14.29 -26.50
N THR A 359 -1.22 -15.11 -27.55
CA THR A 359 -2.45 -15.53 -28.24
C THR A 359 -2.84 -16.92 -27.76
N TYR A 360 -4.09 -17.06 -27.30
CA TYR A 360 -4.65 -18.33 -26.86
C TYR A 360 -6.10 -18.47 -27.33
N LYS A 361 -6.43 -19.59 -28.01
CA LYS A 361 -7.77 -19.86 -28.56
C LYS A 361 -8.41 -18.67 -29.34
N GLY A 362 -7.59 -17.93 -30.08
CA GLY A 362 -8.02 -16.78 -30.88
C GLY A 362 -8.21 -15.47 -30.09
N GLN A 363 -7.92 -15.46 -28.79
CA GLN A 363 -7.94 -14.27 -27.94
C GLN A 363 -6.52 -13.82 -27.61
N THR A 364 -6.34 -12.50 -27.45
CA THR A 364 -5.12 -11.91 -26.90
C THR A 364 -5.25 -11.80 -25.39
N LEU A 365 -4.35 -12.43 -24.66
CA LEU A 365 -4.23 -12.31 -23.20
C LEU A 365 -3.01 -11.45 -22.86
N LYS A 366 -3.16 -10.59 -21.87
CA LYS A 366 -2.09 -9.78 -21.26
C LYS A 366 -1.65 -10.46 -19.97
N LEU A 367 -0.35 -10.44 -19.71
CA LEU A 367 0.23 -10.93 -18.47
C LEU A 367 0.35 -9.79 -17.47
N PHE A 368 -0.52 -9.77 -16.47
CA PHE A 368 -0.51 -8.81 -15.39
C PHE A 368 0.22 -9.38 -14.16
N PHE A 369 1.03 -8.56 -13.50
CA PHE A 369 1.72 -8.89 -12.26
C PHE A 369 1.05 -8.16 -11.11
N GLY A 370 0.80 -8.84 -9.99
CA GLY A 370 0.13 -8.23 -8.86
C GLY A 370 0.53 -8.77 -7.49
N ASN A 371 -0.05 -8.15 -6.48
CA ASN A 371 0.12 -8.50 -5.07
C ASN A 371 -1.26 -8.67 -4.41
N LEU A 372 -1.59 -9.90 -4.04
CA LEU A 372 -2.87 -10.23 -3.40
C LEU A 372 -2.74 -10.55 -1.91
N HIS A 373 -1.60 -10.21 -1.30
CA HIS A 373 -1.33 -10.47 0.11
C HIS A 373 -0.26 -9.50 0.65
N GLU A 374 -0.72 -8.42 1.31
CA GLU A 374 0.16 -7.46 1.97
C GLU A 374 -0.49 -6.94 3.26
N HIS A 375 0.27 -6.99 4.35
CA HIS A 375 -0.07 -6.34 5.61
C HIS A 375 0.31 -4.84 5.64
N THR A 376 -0.43 -4.09 6.46
CA THR A 376 -0.18 -2.67 6.69
C THR A 376 -0.07 -2.37 8.19
N GLU A 377 -0.08 -1.10 8.56
CA GLU A 377 -0.09 -0.65 9.94
C GLU A 377 -1.30 -1.18 10.75
N ILE A 378 -2.36 -1.62 10.08
CA ILE A 378 -3.56 -2.14 10.74
C ILE A 378 -3.24 -3.45 11.45
N SER A 379 -2.43 -4.32 10.85
CA SER A 379 -2.11 -5.64 11.40
C SER A 379 -1.09 -5.60 12.53
N VAL A 380 -1.48 -6.12 13.70
CA VAL A 380 -0.65 -6.10 14.92
C VAL A 380 0.61 -6.97 14.79
N CYS A 381 0.67 -7.88 13.82
CA CYS A 381 1.81 -8.76 13.59
C CYS A 381 3.11 -7.99 13.29
N ASN A 382 3.03 -6.90 12.51
CA ASN A 382 4.18 -6.06 12.16
C ASN A 382 3.86 -4.56 11.99
N ARG A 383 2.82 -4.04 12.66
CA ARG A 383 2.34 -2.64 12.61
C ARG A 383 3.37 -1.51 12.49
N LEU A 384 4.51 -1.61 13.19
CA LEU A 384 5.54 -0.54 13.18
C LEU A 384 6.66 -0.77 12.17
N GLY A 385 6.66 -1.94 11.52
CA GLY A 385 7.57 -2.26 10.43
C GLY A 385 6.92 -2.04 9.07
N ASP A 386 5.63 -2.38 8.96
CA ASP A 386 4.85 -2.19 7.72
C ASP A 386 4.42 -0.73 7.54
N GLN A 387 4.07 -0.40 6.30
CA GLN A 387 3.68 0.94 5.88
C GLN A 387 2.22 1.26 6.19
N SER A 388 1.89 2.57 6.12
CA SER A 388 0.49 2.95 6.07
C SER A 388 -0.18 2.36 4.82
N VAL A 389 -1.49 2.07 4.87
CA VAL A 389 -2.22 1.52 3.72
C VAL A 389 -1.99 2.34 2.43
N ASP A 390 -1.97 3.67 2.54
CA ASP A 390 -1.77 4.55 1.38
C ASP A 390 -0.33 4.54 0.85
N GLU A 391 0.67 4.50 1.74
CA GLU A 391 2.08 4.35 1.35
C GLU A 391 2.34 3.00 0.68
N SER A 392 1.71 1.94 1.20
CA SER A 392 1.83 0.59 0.65
C SER A 392 1.34 0.55 -0.80
N TYR A 393 0.19 1.17 -1.09
CA TYR A 393 -0.29 1.29 -2.48
C TYR A 393 0.64 2.16 -3.37
N GLN A 394 1.23 3.24 -2.84
CA GLN A 394 2.20 4.04 -3.61
C GLN A 394 3.43 3.18 -3.99
N HIS A 395 3.95 2.40 -3.04
CA HIS A 395 5.10 1.53 -3.28
C HIS A 395 4.77 0.40 -4.26
N MET A 396 3.59 -0.22 -4.13
CA MET A 396 3.11 -1.24 -5.07
C MET A 396 2.99 -0.70 -6.51
N ARG A 397 2.56 0.55 -6.65
CA ARG A 397 2.40 1.22 -7.95
C ARG A 397 3.74 1.63 -8.55
N ASP A 398 4.59 2.28 -7.77
CA ASP A 398 5.75 2.97 -8.30
C ASP A 398 7.04 2.12 -8.23
N LEU A 399 7.29 1.44 -7.10
CA LEU A 399 8.52 0.67 -6.86
C LEU A 399 8.45 -0.75 -7.41
N THR A 400 7.33 -1.45 -7.30
CA THR A 400 7.18 -2.79 -7.88
C THR A 400 6.42 -2.78 -9.20
N ARG A 401 5.74 -1.68 -9.55
CA ARG A 401 4.92 -1.59 -10.77
C ARG A 401 4.00 -2.79 -10.93
N TYR A 402 3.28 -3.12 -9.87
CA TYR A 402 2.18 -4.07 -9.98
C TYR A 402 1.08 -3.46 -10.85
N ASP A 403 0.42 -4.29 -11.65
CA ASP A 403 -0.78 -3.93 -12.40
C ASP A 403 -2.01 -3.98 -11.49
N PHE A 404 -2.02 -4.88 -10.50
CA PHE A 404 -3.11 -5.00 -9.53
C PHE A 404 -2.63 -5.33 -8.11
N ALA A 405 -3.34 -4.85 -7.08
CA ALA A 405 -2.99 -5.16 -5.70
C ALA A 405 -4.14 -5.05 -4.66
N CYS A 406 -3.94 -5.61 -3.48
CA CYS A 406 -4.74 -5.29 -2.29
C CYS A 406 -3.92 -5.33 -0.99
N ALA A 407 -4.36 -4.51 -0.03
CA ALA A 407 -4.03 -4.71 1.37
C ALA A 407 -4.95 -5.82 1.94
N THR A 408 -4.38 -6.73 2.71
CA THR A 408 -5.04 -7.91 3.29
C THR A 408 -4.67 -8.00 4.76
N ASP A 409 -5.06 -7.00 5.54
CA ASP A 409 -4.84 -7.03 6.97
C ASP A 409 -5.66 -8.13 7.67
N HIS A 410 -5.16 -8.61 8.80
CA HIS A 410 -5.84 -9.64 9.58
C HIS A 410 -7.26 -9.21 9.97
N GLY A 411 -8.27 -10.04 9.67
CA GLY A 411 -9.67 -9.78 10.00
C GLY A 411 -9.95 -9.54 11.50
N TYR A 412 -9.08 -10.06 12.39
CA TYR A 412 -9.15 -9.78 13.84
C TYR A 412 -8.58 -8.42 14.26
N ASN A 413 -7.95 -7.68 13.34
CA ASN A 413 -7.50 -6.29 13.55
C ASN A 413 -8.43 -5.27 12.85
N ILE A 414 -9.45 -5.74 12.14
CA ILE A 414 -10.42 -4.90 11.44
C ILE A 414 -11.66 -4.69 12.32
N ASN A 415 -12.11 -3.44 12.38
CA ASN A 415 -13.40 -3.02 12.94
C ASN A 415 -14.19 -2.24 11.87
N PRO A 416 -15.44 -1.78 12.12
CA PRO A 416 -16.23 -1.09 11.10
C PRO A 416 -15.55 0.17 10.52
N TYR A 417 -14.79 0.89 11.36
CA TYR A 417 -14.01 2.05 10.91
C TYR A 417 -12.91 1.64 9.93
N PHE A 418 -12.10 0.63 10.27
CA PHE A 418 -11.02 0.17 9.41
C PHE A 418 -11.50 -0.51 8.13
N TRP A 419 -12.60 -1.28 8.17
CA TRP A 419 -13.17 -1.85 6.96
C TRP A 419 -13.61 -0.76 5.97
N SER A 420 -14.29 0.27 6.49
CA SER A 420 -14.64 1.46 5.69
C SER A 420 -13.40 2.20 5.19
N TYR A 421 -12.36 2.32 6.02
CA TYR A 421 -11.10 2.97 5.65
C TYR A 421 -10.35 2.23 4.54
N LEU A 422 -10.20 0.91 4.66
CA LEU A 422 -9.60 0.03 3.65
C LEU A 422 -10.35 0.11 2.33
N GLY A 423 -11.68 0.03 2.33
CA GLY A 423 -12.49 0.19 1.11
C GLY A 423 -12.30 1.57 0.46
N LYS A 424 -12.30 2.65 1.26
CA LYS A 424 -12.04 4.00 0.75
C LYS A 424 -10.64 4.12 0.15
N LEU A 425 -9.61 3.58 0.80
CA LEU A 425 -8.24 3.65 0.29
C LEU A 425 -8.01 2.77 -0.92
N ALA A 426 -8.64 1.59 -1.01
CA ALA A 426 -8.62 0.78 -2.23
C ALA A 426 -9.19 1.60 -3.41
N ARG A 427 -10.35 2.23 -3.25
CA ARG A 427 -10.97 3.05 -4.32
C ARG A 427 -10.19 4.33 -4.61
N ALA A 428 -9.70 5.03 -3.59
CA ALA A 428 -8.87 6.22 -3.75
C ALA A 428 -7.51 5.92 -4.39
N ASN A 429 -7.00 4.70 -4.27
CA ASN A 429 -5.77 4.25 -4.92
C ASN A 429 -5.98 3.60 -6.29
N HIS A 430 -7.22 3.30 -6.67
CA HIS A 430 -7.55 2.77 -7.99
C HIS A 430 -7.18 3.78 -9.08
N ASP A 431 -6.47 3.31 -10.09
CA ASP A 431 -6.07 4.10 -11.24
C ASP A 431 -6.47 3.37 -12.54
N PRO A 432 -7.66 3.66 -13.10
CA PRO A 432 -8.21 2.91 -14.23
C PRO A 432 -7.22 2.74 -15.39
N GLY A 433 -6.99 1.49 -15.80
CA GLY A 433 -6.08 1.13 -16.88
C GLY A 433 -4.58 1.15 -16.54
N ARG A 434 -4.20 1.55 -15.31
CA ARG A 434 -2.80 1.61 -14.85
C ARG A 434 -2.54 0.82 -13.58
N PHE A 435 -3.46 0.87 -12.61
CA PHE A 435 -3.32 0.22 -11.31
C PHE A 435 -4.69 -0.17 -10.73
N LEU A 436 -4.98 -1.46 -10.74
CA LEU A 436 -6.22 -2.03 -10.23
C LEU A 436 -6.08 -2.36 -8.73
N THR A 437 -7.07 -1.99 -7.93
CA THR A 437 -7.07 -2.29 -6.49
C THR A 437 -8.26 -3.15 -6.11
N PHE A 438 -8.10 -4.04 -5.14
CA PHE A 438 -9.22 -4.80 -4.54
C PHE A 438 -9.44 -4.42 -3.09
N LEU A 439 -10.70 -4.53 -2.63
CA LEU A 439 -11.01 -4.62 -1.21
C LEU A 439 -10.79 -6.08 -0.79
N ALA A 440 -10.05 -6.28 0.30
CA ALA A 440 -9.70 -7.60 0.77
C ALA A 440 -9.42 -7.62 2.27
N GLU A 441 -9.31 -8.83 2.83
CA GLU A 441 -8.83 -9.09 4.18
C GLU A 441 -8.00 -10.38 4.19
N GLU A 442 -7.18 -10.56 5.22
CA GLU A 442 -6.72 -11.88 5.60
C GLU A 442 -7.69 -12.51 6.59
N TRP A 443 -8.49 -13.46 6.09
CA TRP A 443 -9.26 -14.36 6.92
C TRP A 443 -8.32 -15.25 7.72
N THR A 444 -8.23 -14.98 9.02
CA THR A 444 -7.17 -15.54 9.85
C THR A 444 -7.71 -16.54 10.86
N SER A 445 -7.27 -17.80 10.73
CA SER A 445 -7.64 -18.87 11.66
C SER A 445 -7.06 -18.68 13.08
N SER A 446 -7.69 -19.32 14.07
CA SER A 446 -7.33 -19.19 15.49
C SER A 446 -5.98 -19.86 15.81
N PHE A 447 -5.18 -19.16 16.60
CA PHE A 447 -3.88 -19.60 17.16
C PHE A 447 -3.99 -20.35 18.50
N GLU A 448 -5.20 -20.48 19.05
CA GLU A 448 -5.38 -20.75 20.49
C GLU A 448 -5.73 -22.20 20.84
N GLU A 449 -5.92 -23.06 19.85
CA GLU A 449 -6.34 -24.45 20.07
C GLU A 449 -5.47 -25.41 19.28
N TYR A 450 -4.67 -26.18 20.02
CA TYR A 450 -3.93 -27.31 19.49
C TYR A 450 -4.55 -28.59 20.03
N SER A 451 -4.74 -29.59 19.16
CA SER A 451 -5.20 -30.92 19.54
C SER A 451 -4.29 -31.99 18.95
N THR A 452 -4.49 -33.24 19.35
CA THR A 452 -3.80 -34.37 18.70
C THR A 452 -4.17 -34.48 17.21
N GLU A 453 -5.38 -34.08 16.84
CA GLU A 453 -5.87 -34.10 15.45
C GLU A 453 -5.42 -32.86 14.66
N HIS A 454 -5.17 -31.75 15.37
CA HIS A 454 -4.76 -30.46 14.82
C HIS A 454 -3.57 -29.91 15.60
N PRO A 455 -2.38 -30.53 15.47
CA PRO A 455 -1.20 -30.19 16.27
C PRO A 455 -0.63 -28.80 15.96
N TYR A 456 -1.11 -28.14 14.90
CA TYR A 456 -0.64 -26.83 14.43
C TYR A 456 -1.79 -25.80 14.29
N GLY A 457 -2.98 -26.08 14.82
CA GLY A 457 -4.18 -25.26 14.67
C GLY A 457 -5.11 -25.76 13.55
N PHE A 458 -6.22 -25.05 13.34
CA PHE A 458 -7.32 -25.48 12.46
C PHE A 458 -7.44 -24.60 11.20
N TYR A 459 -7.92 -25.16 10.08
CA TYR A 459 -8.33 -24.49 8.83
C TYR A 459 -7.26 -23.76 7.99
N GLY A 460 -6.27 -23.10 8.59
CA GLY A 460 -5.27 -22.27 7.91
C GLY A 460 -5.78 -20.92 7.45
N HIS A 461 -4.88 -19.96 7.19
CA HIS A 461 -5.24 -18.60 6.80
C HIS A 461 -5.55 -18.50 5.30
N ARG A 462 -6.36 -17.50 4.91
CA ARG A 462 -6.70 -17.24 3.51
C ARG A 462 -6.88 -15.74 3.24
N ASN A 463 -6.47 -15.28 2.08
CA ASN A 463 -6.79 -13.93 1.59
C ASN A 463 -8.16 -13.93 0.92
N LEU A 464 -9.13 -13.19 1.46
CA LEU A 464 -10.47 -13.04 0.91
C LEU A 464 -10.54 -11.74 0.12
N ILE A 465 -10.79 -11.85 -1.18
CA ILE A 465 -10.67 -10.74 -2.15
C ILE A 465 -11.99 -10.57 -2.88
N PHE A 466 -12.50 -9.33 -2.93
CA PHE A 466 -13.80 -9.00 -3.50
C PHE A 466 -13.71 -8.25 -4.81
N ALA A 467 -14.56 -8.60 -5.78
CA ALA A 467 -14.76 -7.78 -6.98
C ALA A 467 -15.44 -6.45 -6.65
N ASP A 468 -16.39 -6.44 -5.69
CA ASP A 468 -17.07 -5.24 -5.25
C ASP A 468 -16.22 -4.48 -4.20
N PRO A 469 -15.67 -3.29 -4.52
CA PRO A 469 -14.88 -2.52 -3.57
C PRO A 469 -15.74 -1.80 -2.51
N TYR A 470 -17.06 -1.98 -2.52
CA TYR A 470 -18.02 -1.48 -1.53
C TYR A 470 -18.58 -2.60 -0.65
N PHE A 471 -18.02 -3.80 -0.73
CA PHE A 471 -18.56 -4.97 -0.03
C PHE A 471 -18.76 -4.68 1.48
N PRO A 472 -19.94 -4.98 2.05
CA PRO A 472 -20.41 -4.30 3.27
C PRO A 472 -19.82 -4.86 4.57
N ARG A 473 -19.04 -5.94 4.51
CA ARG A 473 -18.55 -6.66 5.70
C ARG A 473 -17.28 -7.44 5.42
N TRP A 474 -16.65 -7.86 6.50
CA TRP A 474 -15.48 -8.72 6.52
C TRP A 474 -15.78 -9.93 7.43
N TRP A 475 -14.87 -10.91 7.48
CA TRP A 475 -14.99 -12.12 8.26
C TRP A 475 -13.81 -12.27 9.23
N ASN A 476 -14.05 -12.95 10.33
CA ASN A 476 -12.99 -13.25 11.29
C ASN A 476 -13.15 -14.69 11.78
N ALA A 477 -12.22 -15.56 11.37
CA ALA A 477 -12.25 -16.98 11.71
C ALA A 477 -12.12 -17.27 13.22
N ARG A 478 -11.81 -16.28 14.07
CA ARG A 478 -11.90 -16.44 15.53
C ARG A 478 -13.30 -16.82 16.00
N ASN A 479 -14.34 -16.57 15.20
CA ASN A 479 -15.68 -17.10 15.43
C ASN A 479 -15.82 -18.62 15.14
N ARG A 480 -14.72 -19.29 14.78
CA ARG A 480 -14.62 -20.71 14.40
C ARG A 480 -15.45 -21.11 13.17
N GLN A 481 -15.82 -20.16 12.31
CA GLN A 481 -16.38 -20.50 11.02
C GLN A 481 -15.36 -21.31 10.21
N THR A 482 -15.82 -22.35 9.55
CA THR A 482 -15.04 -23.10 8.56
C THR A 482 -14.96 -22.32 7.25
N PRO A 483 -13.95 -22.58 6.39
CA PRO A 483 -13.90 -21.97 5.07
C PRO A 483 -15.17 -22.22 4.24
N ALA A 484 -15.75 -23.42 4.35
CA ALA A 484 -16.97 -23.79 3.63
C ALA A 484 -18.20 -22.96 4.06
N GLU A 485 -18.34 -22.66 5.35
CA GLU A 485 -19.42 -21.79 5.85
C GLU A 485 -19.27 -20.36 5.33
N VAL A 486 -18.03 -19.84 5.30
CA VAL A 486 -17.74 -18.51 4.72
C VAL A 486 -18.12 -18.47 3.24
N TRP A 487 -17.73 -19.48 2.46
CA TRP A 487 -18.06 -19.54 1.03
C TRP A 487 -19.57 -19.64 0.77
N GLU A 488 -20.28 -20.42 1.57
CA GLU A 488 -21.73 -20.57 1.45
C GLU A 488 -22.45 -19.24 1.76
N GLU A 489 -22.04 -18.55 2.82
CA GLU A 489 -22.59 -17.24 3.16
C GLU A 489 -22.31 -16.19 2.07
N LEU A 490 -21.09 -16.16 1.53
CA LEU A 490 -20.73 -15.29 0.41
C LEU A 490 -21.57 -15.54 -0.84
N ARG A 491 -21.87 -16.81 -1.16
CA ARG A 491 -22.78 -17.16 -2.26
C ARG A 491 -24.21 -16.71 -1.99
N GLN A 492 -24.70 -16.85 -0.76
CA GLN A 492 -26.02 -16.36 -0.37
C GLN A 492 -26.12 -14.83 -0.49
N MET A 493 -24.99 -14.13 -0.34
CA MET A 493 -24.86 -12.69 -0.58
C MET A 493 -24.66 -12.32 -2.06
N ASN A 494 -24.60 -13.29 -2.99
CA ASN A 494 -24.20 -13.10 -4.39
C ASN A 494 -22.86 -12.35 -4.54
N ALA A 495 -21.92 -12.59 -3.63
CA ALA A 495 -20.60 -12.00 -3.69
C ALA A 495 -19.78 -12.59 -4.85
N ASP A 496 -19.08 -11.74 -5.58
CA ASP A 496 -18.01 -12.13 -6.51
C ASP A 496 -16.67 -12.03 -5.77
N PHE A 497 -16.07 -13.19 -5.48
CA PHE A 497 -14.88 -13.29 -4.62
C PHE A 497 -13.96 -14.46 -4.99
N ILE A 498 -12.75 -14.43 -4.45
CA ILE A 498 -11.84 -15.58 -4.31
C ILE A 498 -11.24 -15.59 -2.89
N HIS A 499 -10.88 -16.77 -2.40
CA HIS A 499 -10.41 -17.01 -1.04
C HIS A 499 -9.13 -17.87 -1.10
N ILE A 500 -7.97 -17.25 -1.09
CA ILE A 500 -6.68 -17.86 -1.46
C ILE A 500 -5.95 -18.36 -0.21
N PRO A 501 -5.70 -19.67 -0.02
CA PRO A 501 -4.90 -20.18 1.09
C PRO A 501 -3.42 -19.83 0.92
N HIS A 502 -2.79 -19.53 2.03
CA HIS A 502 -1.38 -19.20 2.16
C HIS A 502 -0.80 -19.79 3.44
N GLN A 503 0.51 -19.61 3.67
CA GLN A 503 1.21 -20.24 4.81
C GLN A 503 0.98 -21.76 4.87
N LEU A 504 0.95 -22.40 3.70
CA LEU A 504 0.30 -23.70 3.48
C LEU A 504 0.76 -24.79 4.45
N ALA A 505 2.05 -24.80 4.76
CA ALA A 505 2.66 -25.74 5.69
C ALA A 505 3.40 -25.05 6.85
N ASP A 506 3.06 -23.80 7.18
CA ASP A 506 3.73 -23.03 8.24
C ASP A 506 3.47 -23.65 9.63
N THR A 507 4.46 -23.57 10.53
CA THR A 507 4.35 -24.04 11.93
C THR A 507 4.47 -22.92 12.97
N GLY A 508 4.86 -21.73 12.55
CA GLY A 508 4.73 -20.50 13.32
C GLY A 508 3.35 -19.84 13.19
N ASN A 509 2.59 -20.20 12.15
CA ASN A 509 1.17 -19.93 11.96
C ASN A 509 0.42 -21.25 11.71
N VAL A 510 -0.86 -21.17 11.36
CA VAL A 510 -1.70 -22.34 11.14
C VAL A 510 -1.60 -22.82 9.69
N PRO A 511 -1.17 -24.08 9.42
CA PRO A 511 -1.09 -24.59 8.07
C PRO A 511 -2.48 -24.86 7.47
N THR A 512 -2.55 -24.90 6.15
CA THR A 512 -3.81 -25.07 5.40
C THR A 512 -4.40 -26.46 5.63
N ASP A 513 -5.67 -26.48 6.04
CA ASP A 513 -6.46 -27.71 6.05
C ASP A 513 -7.05 -28.00 4.66
N TRP A 514 -6.38 -28.90 3.94
CA TRP A 514 -6.78 -29.36 2.62
C TRP A 514 -8.04 -30.24 2.58
N ASN A 515 -8.70 -30.49 3.71
CA ASN A 515 -10.05 -31.07 3.72
C ASN A 515 -11.12 -30.06 3.29
N PHE A 516 -10.81 -28.76 3.32
CA PHE A 516 -11.64 -27.69 2.78
C PHE A 516 -11.09 -27.23 1.43
N THR A 517 -11.83 -27.54 0.37
CA THR A 517 -11.47 -27.18 -1.01
C THR A 517 -12.70 -26.80 -1.80
N ASP A 518 -12.57 -25.80 -2.66
CA ASP A 518 -13.61 -25.39 -3.59
C ASP A 518 -12.95 -24.77 -4.82
N GLU A 519 -13.11 -25.38 -6.00
CA GLU A 519 -12.36 -24.93 -7.18
C GLU A 519 -12.77 -23.55 -7.70
N VAL A 520 -13.92 -23.02 -7.27
CA VAL A 520 -14.43 -21.71 -7.69
C VAL A 520 -14.06 -20.64 -6.65
N ALA A 521 -14.29 -20.93 -5.38
CA ALA A 521 -13.99 -20.01 -4.29
C ALA A 521 -12.49 -20.02 -3.92
N GLN A 522 -11.79 -21.14 -4.10
CA GLN A 522 -10.39 -21.36 -3.77
C GLN A 522 -9.62 -21.94 -4.98
N PRO A 523 -9.50 -21.20 -6.09
CA PRO A 523 -8.94 -21.74 -7.33
C PRO A 523 -7.41 -21.87 -7.31
N VAL A 524 -6.72 -21.09 -6.47
CA VAL A 524 -5.25 -21.00 -6.41
C VAL A 524 -4.76 -20.99 -4.96
N ALA A 525 -3.49 -21.32 -4.76
CA ALA A 525 -2.80 -21.23 -3.47
C ALA A 525 -1.48 -20.45 -3.60
N GLU A 526 -1.10 -19.78 -2.52
CA GLU A 526 0.16 -19.06 -2.43
C GLU A 526 1.32 -20.01 -2.14
N ILE A 527 2.10 -20.34 -3.18
CA ILE A 527 3.20 -21.30 -3.08
C ILE A 527 4.44 -20.70 -2.43
N PHE A 528 4.61 -19.38 -2.46
CA PHE A 528 5.80 -18.69 -1.98
C PHE A 528 5.44 -17.35 -1.38
N GLN A 529 6.11 -17.03 -0.26
CA GLN A 529 6.04 -15.74 0.42
C GLN A 529 7.42 -15.32 0.93
N THR A 530 7.52 -14.15 1.58
CA THR A 530 8.75 -13.71 2.28
C THR A 530 9.33 -14.78 3.23
N ARG A 531 8.49 -15.71 3.69
CA ARG A 531 8.85 -16.85 4.56
C ARG A 531 9.61 -17.96 3.84
N GLY A 532 9.37 -18.14 2.53
CA GLY A 532 9.89 -19.19 1.68
C GLY A 532 8.81 -19.93 0.89
N SER A 533 9.20 -21.03 0.27
CA SER A 533 8.37 -21.89 -0.58
C SER A 533 7.67 -22.99 0.22
N TYR A 534 6.43 -23.25 -0.17
CA TYR A 534 5.59 -24.36 0.28
C TYR A 534 5.30 -25.37 -0.85
N GLU A 535 6.19 -25.46 -1.85
CA GLU A 535 6.03 -26.42 -2.97
C GLU A 535 6.00 -27.87 -2.47
N TYR A 536 7.03 -28.30 -1.74
CA TYR A 536 7.14 -29.61 -1.07
C TYR A 536 8.21 -29.56 0.04
N LYS A 537 8.24 -30.58 0.90
CA LYS A 537 9.27 -30.70 1.94
C LYS A 537 10.66 -30.92 1.33
N GLY A 538 11.62 -30.05 1.65
CA GLY A 538 12.97 -30.06 1.08
C GLY A 538 13.10 -29.30 -0.24
N THR A 539 12.10 -28.50 -0.63
CA THR A 539 12.17 -27.69 -1.85
C THR A 539 13.20 -26.55 -1.73
N LEU A 540 13.55 -25.97 -2.89
CA LEU A 540 14.37 -24.77 -2.94
C LEU A 540 13.68 -23.63 -2.20
N ARG A 541 14.46 -22.92 -1.39
CA ARG A 541 13.97 -21.82 -0.54
C ARG A 541 12.78 -22.23 0.31
N GLU A 542 12.71 -23.49 0.76
CA GLU A 542 11.65 -23.96 1.68
C GLU A 542 11.44 -22.97 2.83
N ALA A 543 10.18 -22.73 3.19
CA ALA A 543 9.83 -21.89 4.31
C ALA A 543 10.54 -22.35 5.60
N ARG A 544 11.20 -21.41 6.29
CA ARG A 544 12.05 -21.72 7.46
C ARG A 544 11.30 -22.44 8.59
N ARG A 545 10.02 -22.11 8.76
CA ARG A 545 9.13 -22.74 9.73
C ARG A 545 8.06 -23.49 8.96
N SER A 546 8.33 -24.76 8.66
CA SER A 546 7.41 -25.63 7.95
C SER A 546 7.12 -26.90 8.75
N THR A 547 6.06 -27.63 8.41
CA THR A 547 5.76 -28.92 9.03
C THR A 547 6.90 -29.93 8.78
N PRO A 548 7.14 -30.86 9.73
CA PRO A 548 8.28 -31.77 9.64
C PRO A 548 8.11 -32.86 8.57
N GLY A 549 6.89 -33.11 8.10
CA GLY A 549 6.57 -34.13 7.11
C GLY A 549 5.47 -33.68 6.15
N PRO A 550 5.20 -34.49 5.10
CA PRO A 550 4.18 -34.19 4.10
C PRO A 550 2.77 -34.17 4.71
N GLY A 551 1.84 -33.52 4.00
CA GLY A 551 0.41 -33.44 4.30
C GLY A 551 -0.20 -32.05 4.06
N TYR A 552 0.65 -31.02 3.99
CA TYR A 552 0.26 -29.62 3.98
C TYR A 552 0.82 -28.82 2.81
N PHE A 553 1.87 -29.31 2.15
CA PHE A 553 2.51 -28.61 1.03
C PHE A 553 1.61 -28.68 -0.22
N LEU A 554 1.88 -27.82 -1.19
CA LEU A 554 1.04 -27.75 -2.39
C LEU A 554 1.10 -29.04 -3.21
N GLN A 555 2.27 -29.68 -3.30
CA GLN A 555 2.40 -31.01 -3.92
C GLN A 555 1.60 -32.10 -3.18
N ASP A 556 1.40 -31.99 -1.87
CA ASP A 556 0.56 -32.93 -1.12
C ASP A 556 -0.91 -32.77 -1.50
N ALA A 557 -1.37 -31.52 -1.68
CA ALA A 557 -2.72 -31.24 -2.15
C ALA A 557 -2.95 -31.83 -3.56
N TRP A 558 -2.00 -31.65 -4.48
CA TRP A 558 -2.11 -32.24 -5.81
C TRP A 558 -2.07 -33.77 -5.80
N ALA A 559 -1.25 -34.38 -4.94
CA ALA A 559 -1.20 -35.85 -4.76
C ALA A 559 -2.53 -36.41 -4.23
N ARG A 560 -3.25 -35.65 -3.40
CA ARG A 560 -4.62 -35.98 -2.95
C ARG A 560 -5.69 -35.80 -4.03
N GLY A 561 -5.31 -35.25 -5.19
CA GLY A 561 -6.24 -34.98 -6.27
C GLY A 561 -7.02 -33.68 -6.10
N ILE A 562 -6.49 -32.70 -5.38
CA ILE A 562 -7.05 -31.35 -5.35
C ILE A 562 -6.59 -30.61 -6.61
N VAL A 563 -7.53 -30.00 -7.34
CA VAL A 563 -7.23 -29.14 -8.49
C VAL A 563 -7.13 -27.71 -7.97
N ILE A 564 -5.90 -27.21 -7.87
CA ILE A 564 -5.61 -25.88 -7.36
C ILE A 564 -4.37 -25.32 -8.06
N GLY A 565 -4.49 -24.10 -8.58
CA GLY A 565 -3.43 -23.37 -9.27
C GLY A 565 -2.45 -22.71 -8.31
N VAL A 566 -1.55 -21.92 -8.88
CA VAL A 566 -0.39 -21.36 -8.19
C VAL A 566 -0.37 -19.84 -8.35
N ILE A 567 -0.20 -19.14 -7.23
CA ILE A 567 0.30 -17.76 -7.20
C ILE A 567 1.42 -17.63 -6.15
N ALA A 568 2.04 -16.47 -6.08
CA ALA A 568 2.93 -16.07 -4.97
C ALA A 568 2.56 -14.65 -4.55
N ALA A 569 2.89 -14.27 -3.31
CA ALA A 569 2.69 -12.92 -2.81
C ALA A 569 3.67 -12.67 -1.63
N PRO A 570 3.89 -11.44 -1.17
CA PRO A 570 4.90 -11.15 -0.16
C PRO A 570 4.50 -11.46 1.28
N ASP A 571 3.20 -11.39 1.65
CA ASP A 571 2.68 -11.40 3.04
C ASP A 571 3.10 -10.11 3.78
N HIS A 572 4.40 -9.96 4.03
CA HIS A 572 4.97 -8.76 4.66
C HIS A 572 6.11 -8.15 3.85
N GLY A 573 6.19 -6.83 3.94
CA GLY A 573 7.34 -6.05 3.50
C GLY A 573 7.45 -5.92 1.98
N GLY A 574 6.44 -6.31 1.21
CA GLY A 574 6.38 -6.16 -0.25
C GLY A 574 7.51 -6.80 -1.06
N GLY A 575 7.37 -6.72 -2.38
CA GLY A 575 8.42 -7.01 -3.38
C GLY A 575 8.74 -8.50 -3.63
N TYR A 576 8.72 -9.33 -2.59
CA TYR A 576 9.11 -10.75 -2.62
C TYR A 576 7.94 -11.70 -2.83
N GLY A 577 7.62 -12.02 -4.08
CA GLY A 577 6.48 -12.85 -4.43
C GLY A 577 5.48 -12.05 -5.27
N LYS A 578 5.00 -12.63 -6.37
CA LYS A 578 4.06 -11.98 -7.28
C LYS A 578 3.05 -12.97 -7.84
N ALA A 579 1.80 -12.52 -7.92
CA ALA A 579 0.74 -13.20 -8.65
C ALA A 579 0.84 -12.79 -10.12
N CYS A 580 1.01 -13.75 -11.01
CA CYS A 580 1.12 -13.51 -12.44
C CYS A 580 -0.14 -14.05 -13.12
N VAL A 581 -0.92 -13.21 -13.80
CA VAL A 581 -2.26 -13.56 -14.29
C VAL A 581 -2.41 -13.22 -15.77
N TYR A 582 -2.81 -14.19 -16.57
CA TYR A 582 -3.16 -14.01 -17.98
C TYR A 582 -4.64 -13.66 -18.12
N ALA A 583 -4.95 -12.38 -18.36
CA ALA A 583 -6.31 -11.89 -18.53
C ALA A 583 -6.48 -11.06 -19.81
N THR A 584 -7.72 -10.90 -20.28
CA THR A 584 -8.03 -10.11 -21.48
C THR A 584 -7.85 -8.61 -21.26
N GLU A 585 -8.10 -8.13 -20.03
CA GLU A 585 -8.05 -6.72 -19.65
C GLU A 585 -7.79 -6.55 -18.16
N LEU A 586 -7.47 -5.32 -17.75
CA LEU A 586 -7.17 -4.96 -16.36
C LEU A 586 -8.45 -4.47 -15.65
N THR A 587 -9.36 -5.40 -15.37
CA THR A 587 -10.60 -5.16 -14.59
C THR A 587 -10.69 -6.17 -13.45
N ARG A 588 -11.50 -5.89 -12.42
CA ARG A 588 -11.63 -6.79 -11.26
C ARG A 588 -12.17 -8.14 -11.71
N GLU A 589 -13.20 -8.11 -12.55
CA GLU A 589 -13.88 -9.27 -13.11
C GLU A 589 -12.91 -10.12 -13.95
N ALA A 590 -12.20 -9.51 -14.91
CA ALA A 590 -11.29 -10.26 -15.79
C ALA A 590 -10.10 -10.87 -15.04
N ILE A 591 -9.57 -10.19 -14.03
CA ILE A 591 -8.49 -10.73 -13.18
C ILE A 591 -9.00 -11.89 -12.33
N LEU A 592 -10.14 -11.74 -11.66
CA LEU A 592 -10.72 -12.81 -10.84
C LEU A 592 -11.13 -14.03 -11.69
N ASP A 593 -11.70 -13.82 -12.88
CA ASP A 593 -12.06 -14.89 -13.79
C ASP A 593 -10.82 -15.65 -14.32
N ALA A 594 -9.74 -14.93 -14.64
CA ALA A 594 -8.48 -15.56 -15.02
C ALA A 594 -7.87 -16.37 -13.87
N ILE A 595 -7.95 -15.88 -12.63
CA ILE A 595 -7.53 -16.62 -11.43
C ILE A 595 -8.41 -17.85 -11.20
N ARG A 596 -9.73 -17.76 -11.37
CA ARG A 596 -10.65 -18.92 -11.31
C ARG A 596 -10.31 -19.98 -12.34
N ALA A 597 -9.97 -19.56 -13.55
CA ALA A 597 -9.47 -20.44 -14.62
C ALA A 597 -8.05 -20.96 -14.36
N ARG A 598 -7.39 -20.50 -13.29
CA ARG A 598 -6.00 -20.80 -12.93
C ARG A 598 -5.01 -20.43 -14.04
N HIS A 599 -5.37 -19.51 -14.93
CA HIS A 599 -4.50 -18.94 -15.97
C HIS A 599 -3.48 -17.99 -15.34
N CYS A 600 -2.71 -18.53 -14.41
CA CYS A 600 -1.85 -17.79 -13.51
C CYS A 600 -0.67 -18.64 -13.07
N TYR A 601 0.34 -17.98 -12.53
CA TYR A 601 1.50 -18.61 -11.95
C TYR A 601 2.07 -17.74 -10.84
N GLY A 602 3.00 -18.29 -10.06
CA GLY A 602 3.73 -17.57 -9.03
C GLY A 602 5.17 -17.34 -9.45
N THR A 603 5.72 -16.16 -9.14
CA THR A 603 7.17 -15.90 -9.18
C THR A 603 7.60 -15.29 -7.84
N THR A 604 8.86 -15.44 -7.48
CA THR A 604 9.46 -14.83 -6.29
C THR A 604 9.66 -13.31 -6.50
N ALA A 605 10.84 -12.72 -6.27
CA ALA A 605 11.03 -11.28 -6.41
C ALA A 605 11.11 -10.80 -7.87
N ALA A 606 11.54 -11.62 -8.82
CA ALA A 606 11.72 -11.21 -10.21
C ALA A 606 10.45 -11.30 -11.05
N LYS A 607 10.24 -10.38 -12.02
CA LYS A 607 9.22 -10.49 -13.07
C LYS A 607 9.65 -11.48 -14.16
N ILE A 608 9.66 -12.77 -13.80
CA ILE A 608 9.86 -13.86 -14.75
C ILE A 608 8.58 -14.03 -15.57
N VAL A 609 8.68 -13.93 -16.90
CA VAL A 609 7.60 -14.17 -17.86
C VAL A 609 7.59 -15.64 -18.23
N LEU A 610 6.46 -16.33 -18.06
CA LEU A 610 6.34 -17.77 -18.28
C LEU A 610 5.04 -18.15 -19.01
N ASP A 611 5.13 -18.65 -20.23
CA ASP A 611 4.03 -19.27 -21.01
C ASP A 611 4.30 -20.78 -21.13
N VAL A 612 3.40 -21.59 -20.57
CA VAL A 612 3.49 -23.05 -20.53
C VAL A 612 2.22 -23.61 -21.14
N ARG A 613 2.41 -24.51 -22.11
CA ARG A 613 1.31 -25.23 -22.76
C ARG A 613 1.55 -26.72 -22.70
N VAL A 614 0.52 -27.47 -22.32
CA VAL A 614 0.57 -28.93 -22.22
C VAL A 614 -0.47 -29.52 -23.17
N ASP A 615 -0.05 -30.24 -24.21
CA ASP A 615 -0.88 -30.64 -25.35
C ASP A 615 -1.69 -29.47 -25.95
N GLY A 616 -1.07 -28.28 -26.00
CA GLY A 616 -1.70 -27.05 -26.48
C GLY A 616 -2.68 -26.39 -25.51
N HIS A 617 -2.89 -26.94 -24.31
CA HIS A 617 -3.68 -26.34 -23.25
C HIS A 617 -2.84 -25.38 -22.41
N LEU A 618 -3.37 -24.20 -22.08
CA LEU A 618 -2.67 -23.21 -21.26
C LEU A 618 -2.55 -23.72 -19.81
N MET A 619 -1.48 -23.32 -19.11
CA MET A 619 -1.35 -23.54 -17.66
C MET A 619 -2.64 -23.21 -16.90
N GLY A 620 -3.02 -24.06 -15.94
CA GLY A 620 -4.27 -23.93 -15.18
C GLY A 620 -5.43 -24.77 -15.69
N GLU A 621 -5.43 -25.16 -16.98
CA GLU A 621 -6.56 -25.87 -17.58
C GLU A 621 -6.73 -27.29 -17.05
N THR A 622 -8.00 -27.74 -17.03
CA THR A 622 -8.39 -29.10 -16.67
C THR A 622 -9.00 -29.82 -17.87
N ILE A 623 -8.48 -31.00 -18.18
CA ILE A 623 -8.89 -31.86 -19.28
C ILE A 623 -9.52 -33.13 -18.70
N ARG A 624 -10.78 -33.39 -19.05
CA ARG A 624 -11.54 -34.56 -18.54
C ARG A 624 -10.98 -35.90 -18.95
N ARG A 625 -10.33 -35.96 -20.11
CA ARG A 625 -9.75 -37.20 -20.63
C ARG A 625 -8.36 -37.41 -20.03
N PRO A 626 -7.96 -38.66 -19.74
CA PRO A 626 -6.56 -38.98 -19.44
C PRO A 626 -5.62 -38.52 -20.56
N ALA A 627 -4.35 -38.36 -20.22
CA ALA A 627 -3.29 -38.07 -21.17
C ALA A 627 -3.24 -39.13 -22.29
N GLY A 628 -2.81 -38.71 -23.48
CA GLY A 628 -2.61 -39.59 -24.64
C GLY A 628 -1.41 -40.54 -24.49
N ARG A 629 -0.93 -41.10 -25.61
CA ARG A 629 0.30 -41.92 -25.62
C ARG A 629 1.56 -41.09 -25.43
N THR A 630 1.47 -39.80 -25.70
CA THR A 630 2.53 -38.80 -25.51
C THR A 630 1.87 -37.52 -25.00
N VAL A 631 2.63 -36.72 -24.26
CA VAL A 631 2.23 -35.37 -23.83
C VAL A 631 3.32 -34.39 -24.23
N GLU A 632 2.97 -33.36 -24.98
CA GLU A 632 3.87 -32.26 -25.33
C GLU A 632 3.82 -31.15 -24.28
N VAL A 633 4.96 -30.72 -23.77
CA VAL A 633 5.10 -29.58 -22.85
C VAL A 633 5.92 -28.51 -23.56
N GLN A 634 5.25 -27.44 -23.97
CA GLN A 634 5.85 -26.27 -24.59
C GLN A 634 6.12 -25.23 -23.50
N VAL A 635 7.34 -24.71 -23.46
CA VAL A 635 7.77 -23.70 -22.48
C VAL A 635 8.38 -22.52 -23.22
N ARG A 636 7.89 -21.33 -22.88
CA ARG A 636 8.49 -20.05 -23.23
C ARG A 636 8.74 -19.27 -21.96
N VAL A 637 9.98 -18.87 -21.76
CA VAL A 637 10.40 -18.13 -20.58
C VAL A 637 11.29 -16.96 -20.97
N ARG A 638 11.08 -15.83 -20.29
CA ARG A 638 11.99 -14.68 -20.31
C ARG A 638 12.14 -14.18 -18.88
N ALA A 639 13.38 -14.06 -18.44
CA ALA A 639 13.72 -13.65 -17.08
C ALA A 639 14.65 -12.43 -17.09
N PRO A 640 14.73 -11.64 -16.01
CA PRO A 640 15.62 -10.48 -15.96
C PRO A 640 17.09 -10.83 -15.71
N VAL A 641 17.36 -12.02 -15.17
CA VAL A 641 18.70 -12.60 -14.89
C VAL A 641 18.79 -13.95 -15.60
N THR A 642 20.00 -14.42 -15.90
CA THR A 642 20.27 -15.70 -16.57
C THR A 642 19.48 -16.85 -15.93
N ILE A 643 18.91 -17.70 -16.78
CA ILE A 643 18.19 -18.89 -16.35
C ILE A 643 19.23 -19.97 -16.02
N ASP A 644 19.23 -20.44 -14.78
CA ASP A 644 20.04 -21.59 -14.38
C ASP A 644 19.42 -22.88 -14.94
N ARG A 645 18.13 -23.10 -14.69
CA ARG A 645 17.43 -24.28 -15.20
C ARG A 645 15.92 -24.12 -15.34
N VAL A 646 15.37 -24.94 -16.24
CA VAL A 646 13.93 -25.17 -16.41
C VAL A 646 13.64 -26.64 -16.16
N GLU A 647 12.69 -26.91 -15.26
CA GLU A 647 12.33 -28.25 -14.80
C GLU A 647 10.85 -28.52 -15.08
N ILE A 648 10.54 -29.70 -15.64
CA ILE A 648 9.17 -30.14 -15.91
C ILE A 648 8.83 -31.24 -14.90
N CYS A 649 7.79 -31.01 -14.11
CA CYS A 649 7.30 -31.93 -13.12
C CYS A 649 6.00 -32.58 -13.59
N ARG A 650 5.91 -33.90 -13.44
CA ARG A 650 4.70 -34.70 -13.64
C ARG A 650 4.40 -35.47 -12.36
N ASN A 651 3.23 -35.26 -11.76
CA ASN A 651 2.80 -35.96 -10.54
C ASN A 651 3.89 -35.98 -9.44
N ASN A 652 4.41 -34.79 -9.09
CA ASN A 652 5.48 -34.60 -8.08
C ASN A 652 6.84 -35.22 -8.42
N GLN A 653 7.06 -35.62 -9.68
CA GLN A 653 8.36 -36.07 -10.16
C GLN A 653 8.89 -35.15 -11.26
N PHE A 654 10.08 -34.57 -11.07
CA PHE A 654 10.77 -33.82 -12.12
C PHE A 654 11.32 -34.79 -13.17
N ILE A 655 10.64 -34.87 -14.31
CA ILE A 655 10.92 -35.85 -15.38
C ILE A 655 11.82 -35.29 -16.48
N TYR A 656 12.06 -33.98 -16.48
CA TYR A 656 12.95 -33.30 -17.41
C TYR A 656 13.56 -32.06 -16.77
N THR A 657 14.83 -31.82 -17.07
CA THR A 657 15.58 -30.63 -16.65
C THR A 657 16.47 -30.21 -17.81
N THR A 658 16.50 -28.92 -18.09
CA THR A 658 17.42 -28.31 -19.06
C THR A 658 18.00 -27.02 -18.50
N SER A 659 19.21 -26.67 -18.93
CA SER A 659 19.92 -25.44 -18.54
C SER A 659 20.13 -24.60 -19.79
N PRO A 660 19.14 -23.77 -20.19
CA PRO A 660 19.24 -22.96 -21.40
C PRO A 660 20.28 -21.85 -21.22
N GLU A 661 20.91 -21.42 -22.32
CA GLU A 661 21.85 -20.30 -22.28
C GLU A 661 21.11 -18.95 -22.23
N GLY A 662 21.51 -18.07 -21.31
CA GLY A 662 21.04 -16.68 -21.25
C GLY A 662 19.71 -16.46 -20.50
N THR A 663 19.03 -15.37 -20.81
CA THR A 663 17.85 -14.87 -20.06
C THR A 663 16.51 -15.26 -20.68
N SER A 664 16.50 -16.12 -21.70
CA SER A 664 15.28 -16.54 -22.40
C SER A 664 15.41 -17.92 -23.00
N ALA A 665 14.32 -18.69 -23.03
CA ALA A 665 14.27 -19.99 -23.68
C ALA A 665 12.89 -20.27 -24.27
N GLU A 666 12.86 -20.97 -25.41
CA GLU A 666 11.66 -21.53 -26.02
C GLU A 666 11.96 -22.96 -26.49
N PHE A 667 11.22 -23.95 -25.98
CA PHE A 667 11.41 -25.34 -26.36
C PHE A 667 10.16 -26.19 -26.12
N THR A 668 10.15 -27.39 -26.71
CA THR A 668 9.11 -28.41 -26.49
C THR A 668 9.76 -29.70 -25.99
N PHE A 669 9.29 -30.18 -24.84
CA PHE A 669 9.59 -31.51 -24.33
C PHE A 669 8.43 -32.46 -24.65
N VAL A 670 8.73 -33.72 -24.98
CA VAL A 670 7.71 -34.74 -25.24
C VAL A 670 7.86 -35.87 -24.24
N ASP A 671 6.90 -35.96 -23.31
CA ASP A 671 6.78 -37.10 -22.42
C ASP A 671 6.23 -38.30 -23.21
N ARG A 672 7.06 -39.33 -23.39
CA ARG A 672 6.71 -40.56 -24.12
C ARG A 672 6.18 -41.66 -23.22
N GLN A 673 6.09 -41.42 -21.91
CA GLN A 673 5.61 -42.39 -20.93
C GLN A 673 4.61 -41.74 -19.96
N PRO A 674 3.59 -41.01 -20.45
CA PRO A 674 2.62 -40.36 -19.57
C PRO A 674 1.87 -41.38 -18.71
N LEU A 675 1.49 -40.98 -17.50
CA LEU A 675 0.79 -41.86 -16.58
C LEU A 675 -0.64 -42.13 -17.09
N SER A 676 -1.10 -43.37 -16.93
CA SER A 676 -2.49 -43.72 -17.18
C SER A 676 -3.41 -43.12 -16.12
N GLY A 677 -4.57 -42.60 -16.53
CA GLY A 677 -5.55 -42.02 -15.61
C GLY A 677 -5.27 -40.55 -15.32
N ARG A 678 -5.31 -40.16 -14.04
CA ARG A 678 -5.14 -38.76 -13.63
C ARG A 678 -3.66 -38.39 -13.58
N SER A 679 -3.30 -37.32 -14.28
CA SER A 679 -1.95 -36.75 -14.26
C SER A 679 -1.98 -35.24 -14.27
N TYR A 680 -0.88 -34.62 -13.87
CA TYR A 680 -0.71 -33.18 -14.01
C TYR A 680 0.74 -32.82 -14.29
N TYR A 681 0.92 -31.74 -15.03
CA TYR A 681 2.23 -31.22 -15.43
C TYR A 681 2.35 -29.77 -15.01
N TYR A 682 3.46 -29.40 -14.38
CA TYR A 682 3.83 -28.00 -14.14
C TYR A 682 5.31 -27.78 -14.41
N VAL A 683 5.70 -26.52 -14.58
CA VAL A 683 7.06 -26.10 -14.88
C VAL A 683 7.60 -25.23 -13.76
N ARG A 684 8.85 -25.48 -13.37
CA ARG A 684 9.63 -24.62 -12.48
C ARG A 684 10.80 -24.02 -13.24
N VAL A 685 11.01 -22.71 -13.09
CA VAL A 685 12.16 -21.98 -13.64
C VAL A 685 12.98 -21.48 -12.48
N VAL A 686 14.30 -21.65 -12.52
CA VAL A 686 15.24 -21.13 -11.54
C VAL A 686 16.27 -20.25 -12.24
N GLN A 687 16.48 -19.04 -11.73
CA GLN A 687 17.53 -18.13 -12.18
C GLN A 687 18.84 -18.36 -11.40
N GLU A 688 19.97 -17.88 -11.92
CA GLU A 688 21.28 -17.99 -11.25
C GLU A 688 21.31 -17.28 -9.89
N ASP A 689 20.43 -16.30 -9.67
CA ASP A 689 20.27 -15.57 -8.40
C ASP A 689 19.19 -16.16 -7.48
N GLU A 690 18.80 -17.42 -7.73
CA GLU A 690 17.84 -18.20 -6.94
C GLU A 690 16.40 -17.65 -6.91
N GLU A 691 16.05 -16.72 -7.80
CA GLU A 691 14.65 -16.39 -8.05
C GLU A 691 13.97 -17.51 -8.87
N ILE A 692 12.70 -17.77 -8.56
CA ILE A 692 11.97 -18.95 -9.02
C ILE A 692 10.60 -18.55 -9.56
N ALA A 693 10.16 -19.20 -10.63
CA ALA A 693 8.76 -19.19 -11.06
C ALA A 693 8.18 -20.61 -11.13
N TRP A 694 6.90 -20.75 -10.81
CA TRP A 694 6.13 -22.00 -10.85
C TRP A 694 4.83 -21.81 -11.63
N SER A 695 4.66 -22.50 -12.75
CA SER A 695 3.39 -22.47 -13.49
C SER A 695 2.27 -23.12 -12.68
N SER A 696 1.02 -22.69 -12.87
CA SER A 696 -0.11 -23.54 -12.49
C SER A 696 -0.04 -24.87 -13.27
N PRO A 697 -0.41 -26.01 -12.67
CA PRO A 697 -0.44 -27.26 -13.41
C PRO A 697 -1.47 -27.28 -14.54
N VAL A 698 -1.30 -28.19 -15.49
CA VAL A 698 -2.37 -28.64 -16.41
C VAL A 698 -2.76 -30.05 -16.01
N TRP A 699 -4.06 -30.31 -15.81
CA TRP A 699 -4.56 -31.59 -15.30
C TRP A 699 -5.23 -32.41 -16.39
N PHE A 700 -4.91 -33.70 -16.48
CA PHE A 700 -5.61 -34.69 -17.28
C PHE A 700 -6.39 -35.66 -16.40
N GLY A 701 -7.55 -36.12 -16.86
CA GLY A 701 -8.39 -37.05 -16.12
C GLY A 701 -9.02 -36.46 -14.84
N ALA A 702 -9.08 -35.14 -14.72
CA ALA A 702 -9.77 -34.43 -13.64
C ALA A 702 -11.14 -33.91 -14.11
N LYS A 703 -12.10 -33.73 -13.19
CA LYS A 703 -13.52 -33.52 -13.52
C LYS A 703 -13.84 -32.15 -14.10
#